data_AF-A0A961AC81-F1
#
_entry.id   AF-A0A961AC81-F1
#
_cell.length_a   1.000
_cell.length_b   1.000
_cell.length_c   1.000
_cell.angle_alpha   90.00
_cell.angle_beta   90.00
_cell.angle_gamma   90.00
#
_symmetry.space_group_name_H-M   'P 1'
#
loop_
_entity.id
_entity.type
_entity.pdbx_description
1 polymer ?
#
loop_
_entity_poly.entity_id
_entity_poly.type
_entity_poly.pdbx_seq_one_letter_code
_entity_poly.pdbx_strand_id
1 'polypeptide(L)'
;MGRMNGLQTAGLLATSCIVLAACGGGQLQAGSADYPDGKGMRTLPAAPPAQQLDWMVQRFSDANGNEYAVNFSEAVLALDIARPDSHQKKLDGLLTTLYPDMRSAVNAAQGSGTELLPSVDMIDVYQKYTDDRVLAALELEVSRGDIVYPGGKQQWLADLYTALPAGEDADAMRARAFVATAFNLGGGSLQLDPKLAALSARMKQQFERDRIASTVIGFYSQSDSLSAIFRRDRFLQGVAGAGRPGWFDAPDDAGQLALMQQIDNALSGSMALRDAYNDFNALQAIVTNPAAPGDLNDLAAPTPAGIAVFPHSRSLEEQLFTGAPPGSQPMELLKDALLSGEVDLQPQPDSGWYAHQQYALETLLLPERAEEFAKLDIAPAYLSRLETAFESTITQRRETQSKNLAAGELASAPMMQDVPVLRLEPAPTVYLRTARAYRFLYGRLSELPAAQAGNEQLDWLLAEVSAAARRYLALHLLSCADIGHASGCDAAELEVIEGLATDSISADELELCMLAGDPRFSPAQQLAIAALADEAQDWLAFARANDQQHAAFMSYDPRVCVPAAQFSGQALNWGVIGVRLLLLETDFSTLPKVVGGDLRYQQMVDSRYGRSQRFLLPVYEYAAFNTAEPISREQFRQWCDQSRSKEEFMLVAQAYGGVVGKSWLEQWGMWIIILICVGLFRDKLFPGIFGPKKDEPADGDKPSGDAPAAG
;
A
#
# COMPACT_ATOMS: atom_id res chain seq x y z
N MET A 1 -52.39 2.12 -66.05
CA MET A 1 -51.11 1.39 -65.91
C MET A 1 -50.41 1.97 -64.69
N GLY A 2 -49.87 1.22 -63.71
CA GLY A 2 -49.95 -0.22 -63.46
C GLY A 2 -49.38 -0.57 -62.06
N ARG A 3 -50.02 -1.54 -61.38
CA ARG A 3 -49.65 -2.33 -60.16
C ARG A 3 -48.28 -2.14 -59.47
N MET A 4 -48.32 -2.16 -58.11
CA MET A 4 -47.60 -3.06 -57.16
C MET A 4 -46.19 -3.59 -57.54
N ASN A 5 -45.15 -3.65 -56.70
CA ASN A 5 -45.00 -3.72 -55.22
C ASN A 5 -43.65 -3.03 -54.81
N GLY A 6 -43.24 -2.89 -53.54
CA GLY A 6 -43.77 -3.44 -52.28
C GLY A 6 -42.87 -4.49 -51.62
N LEU A 7 -41.53 -4.35 -51.66
CA LEU A 7 -40.58 -5.25 -50.96
C LEU A 7 -39.15 -4.63 -50.90
N GLN A 8 -38.68 -4.19 -49.73
CA GLN A 8 -37.23 -4.09 -49.42
C GLN A 8 -36.90 -3.83 -47.93
N THR A 9 -37.72 -3.08 -47.19
CA THR A 9 -37.45 -2.68 -45.79
C THR A 9 -37.49 -3.80 -44.73
N ALA A 10 -37.87 -5.03 -45.10
CA ALA A 10 -37.88 -6.18 -44.19
C ALA A 10 -36.56 -6.99 -44.15
N GLY A 11 -35.64 -6.75 -45.10
CA GLY A 11 -34.47 -7.62 -45.32
C GLY A 11 -33.32 -7.49 -44.32
N LEU A 12 -33.31 -6.47 -43.45
CA LEU A 12 -32.17 -6.15 -42.57
C LEU A 12 -32.35 -6.56 -41.11
N LEU A 13 -33.56 -6.93 -40.68
CA LEU A 13 -33.84 -7.39 -39.30
C LEU A 13 -33.89 -8.92 -39.18
N ALA A 14 -34.20 -9.64 -40.27
CA ALA A 14 -34.28 -11.11 -40.23
C ALA A 14 -32.91 -11.79 -40.09
N THR A 15 -31.86 -11.24 -40.72
CA THR A 15 -30.53 -11.85 -40.79
C THR A 15 -29.88 -11.99 -39.42
N SER A 16 -30.01 -10.97 -38.55
CA SER A 16 -29.44 -10.96 -37.19
C SER A 16 -30.09 -11.99 -36.26
N CYS A 17 -31.35 -12.36 -36.49
CA CYS A 17 -32.04 -13.37 -35.68
C CYS A 17 -31.79 -14.81 -36.14
N ILE A 18 -31.48 -15.03 -37.43
CA ILE A 18 -31.29 -16.38 -37.98
C ILE A 18 -29.88 -16.93 -37.69
N VAL A 19 -28.85 -16.09 -37.59
CA VAL A 19 -27.50 -16.52 -37.19
C VAL A 19 -27.48 -17.11 -35.77
N LEU A 20 -28.34 -16.64 -34.87
CA LEU A 20 -28.49 -17.17 -33.51
C LEU A 20 -29.31 -18.48 -33.42
N ALA A 21 -29.92 -18.94 -34.52
CA ALA A 21 -30.74 -20.15 -34.57
C ALA A 21 -30.10 -21.32 -35.37
N ALA A 22 -28.97 -21.08 -36.05
CA ALA A 22 -28.35 -22.04 -36.97
C ALA A 22 -27.09 -22.75 -36.41
N CYS A 23 -26.50 -22.26 -35.32
CA CYS A 23 -25.41 -22.93 -34.61
C CYS A 23 -25.95 -24.06 -33.72
N GLY A 24 -26.34 -25.18 -34.35
CA GLY A 24 -27.04 -26.26 -33.67
C GLY A 24 -26.15 -27.20 -32.83
N GLY A 25 -26.72 -27.67 -31.72
CA GLY A 25 -26.71 -29.11 -31.42
C GLY A 25 -25.47 -29.72 -30.76
N GLY A 26 -24.54 -28.93 -30.24
CA GLY A 26 -23.53 -29.45 -29.30
C GLY A 26 -24.16 -29.69 -27.92
N GLN A 27 -24.46 -30.94 -27.56
CA GLN A 27 -24.80 -31.29 -26.17
C GLN A 27 -23.55 -31.25 -25.29
N LEU A 28 -23.12 -30.03 -24.93
CA LEU A 28 -22.42 -29.85 -23.66
C LEU A 28 -23.47 -30.09 -22.56
N GLN A 29 -23.27 -31.13 -21.76
CA GLN A 29 -23.94 -31.20 -20.47
C GLN A 29 -23.47 -29.98 -19.68
N ALA A 30 -24.41 -29.10 -19.33
CA ALA A 30 -24.20 -28.17 -18.24
C ALA A 30 -24.13 -29.01 -16.96
N GLY A 31 -22.92 -29.47 -16.63
CA GLY A 31 -22.64 -29.93 -15.27
C GLY A 31 -22.95 -28.75 -14.36
N SER A 32 -23.84 -28.96 -13.39
CA SER A 32 -23.90 -28.05 -12.26
C SER A 32 -22.51 -28.07 -11.63
N ALA A 33 -21.84 -26.93 -11.65
CA ALA A 33 -20.76 -26.69 -10.71
C ALA A 33 -21.45 -26.59 -9.35
N ASP A 34 -21.64 -27.74 -8.71
CA ASP A 34 -22.04 -27.84 -7.31
C ASP A 34 -20.90 -27.21 -6.50
N TYR A 35 -20.97 -25.89 -6.30
CA TYR A 35 -20.14 -25.18 -5.33
C TYR A 35 -20.41 -25.86 -3.97
N PRO A 36 -19.42 -26.53 -3.37
CA PRO A 36 -19.68 -27.38 -2.21
C PRO A 36 -20.01 -26.52 -0.99
N ASP A 37 -21.25 -26.62 -0.48
CA ASP A 37 -21.83 -25.87 0.64
C ASP A 37 -20.82 -25.57 1.79
N GLY A 38 -20.14 -24.42 1.75
CA GLY A 38 -19.26 -23.89 2.81
C GLY A 38 -18.06 -24.75 3.25
N LYS A 39 -17.92 -25.99 2.77
CA LYS A 39 -17.01 -27.02 3.32
C LYS A 39 -15.58 -26.96 2.77
N GLY A 40 -15.26 -25.91 2.02
CA GLY A 40 -13.91 -25.60 1.54
C GLY A 40 -13.08 -24.75 2.50
N MET A 41 -13.58 -24.39 3.69
CA MET A 41 -12.76 -23.73 4.71
C MET A 41 -11.52 -24.60 5.01
N ARG A 42 -10.33 -24.03 4.77
CA ARG A 42 -9.03 -24.60 5.12
C ARG A 42 -9.08 -24.90 6.62
N THR A 43 -9.21 -26.17 7.02
CA THR A 43 -9.17 -26.53 8.45
C THR A 43 -7.77 -26.24 8.95
N LEU A 44 -7.60 -25.07 9.56
CA LEU A 44 -6.34 -24.62 10.12
C LEU A 44 -5.78 -25.71 11.04
N PRO A 45 -4.47 -26.01 10.98
CA PRO A 45 -3.88 -26.94 11.93
C PRO A 45 -4.13 -26.40 13.34
N ALA A 46 -4.65 -27.25 14.23
CA ALA A 46 -4.92 -26.85 15.60
C ALA A 46 -3.64 -26.27 16.22
N ALA A 47 -3.72 -25.03 16.70
CA ALA A 47 -2.58 -24.32 17.25
C ALA A 47 -1.90 -25.15 18.36
N PRO A 48 -0.56 -25.13 18.47
CA PRO A 48 0.12 -25.78 19.58
C PRO A 48 -0.41 -25.19 20.90
N PRO A 49 -0.65 -26.01 21.93
CA PRO A 49 -1.23 -25.54 23.18
C PRO A 49 -0.37 -24.44 23.78
N ALA A 50 -0.98 -23.30 24.09
CA ALA A 50 -0.29 -22.14 24.64
C ALA A 50 0.52 -22.54 25.88
N GLN A 51 1.78 -22.14 25.92
CA GLN A 51 2.62 -22.38 27.08
C GLN A 51 2.10 -21.53 28.26
N GLN A 52 1.77 -22.19 29.36
CA GLN A 52 1.44 -21.49 30.61
C GLN A 52 2.66 -20.67 31.06
N LEU A 53 2.48 -19.35 31.18
CA LEU A 53 3.52 -18.43 31.60
C LEU A 53 3.08 -17.78 32.92
N ASP A 54 3.58 -18.32 34.03
CA ASP A 54 3.19 -17.92 35.40
C ASP A 54 3.57 -16.47 35.76
N TRP A 55 4.36 -15.80 34.92
CA TRP A 55 4.74 -14.39 35.07
C TRP A 55 3.84 -13.41 34.30
N MET A 56 3.04 -13.86 33.31
CA MET A 56 2.08 -13.00 32.58
C MET A 56 0.78 -12.85 33.38
N VAL A 57 0.91 -12.24 34.55
CA VAL A 57 -0.13 -12.13 35.56
C VAL A 57 -0.37 -10.65 35.89
N GLN A 58 -1.56 -10.15 35.58
CA GLN A 58 -1.98 -8.83 36.04
C GLN A 58 -2.60 -8.94 37.44
N ARG A 59 -2.12 -8.11 38.38
CA ARG A 59 -2.70 -7.99 39.71
C ARG A 59 -3.91 -7.06 39.71
N PHE A 60 -4.89 -7.39 40.55
CA PHE A 60 -6.06 -6.57 40.81
C PHE A 60 -6.41 -6.63 42.30
N SER A 61 -6.92 -5.53 42.84
CA SER A 61 -7.50 -5.50 44.19
C SER A 61 -9.02 -5.40 44.10
N ASP A 62 -9.73 -6.19 44.92
CA ASP A 62 -11.19 -6.01 45.10
C ASP A 62 -11.51 -4.77 45.94
N ALA A 63 -12.79 -4.40 46.03
CA ALA A 63 -13.25 -3.19 46.74
C ALA A 63 -12.97 -3.18 48.26
N ASN A 64 -12.45 -4.28 48.82
CA ASN A 64 -12.01 -4.40 50.22
C ASN A 64 -10.48 -4.44 50.35
N GLY A 65 -9.73 -4.32 49.23
CA GLY A 65 -8.27 -4.40 49.21
C GLY A 65 -7.70 -5.82 49.17
N ASN A 66 -8.50 -6.86 48.89
CA ASN A 66 -7.95 -8.19 48.67
C ASN A 66 -7.34 -8.30 47.27
N GLU A 67 -6.06 -8.64 47.17
CA GLU A 67 -5.41 -8.95 45.89
C GLU A 67 -5.90 -10.28 45.30
N TYR A 68 -6.04 -10.28 43.97
CA TYR A 68 -6.14 -11.47 43.14
C TYR A 68 -5.33 -11.27 41.84
N ALA A 69 -4.89 -12.36 41.24
CA ALA A 69 -4.02 -12.37 40.08
C ALA A 69 -4.76 -12.98 38.88
N VAL A 70 -4.63 -12.40 37.69
CA VAL A 70 -5.27 -12.90 36.45
C VAL A 70 -4.19 -13.17 35.41
N ASN A 71 -4.10 -14.43 34.96
CA ASN A 71 -3.15 -14.87 33.96
C ASN A 71 -3.79 -14.87 32.56
N PHE A 72 -3.14 -14.19 31.62
CA PHE A 72 -3.60 -14.05 30.23
C PHE A 72 -2.87 -14.97 29.24
N SER A 73 -1.87 -15.75 29.68
CA SER A 73 -1.09 -16.65 28.81
C SER A 73 -1.93 -17.72 28.12
N GLU A 74 -3.02 -18.18 28.75
CA GLU A 74 -3.97 -19.15 28.17
C GLU A 74 -5.21 -18.51 27.55
N ALA A 75 -5.39 -17.18 27.62
CA ALA A 75 -6.54 -16.51 27.01
C ALA A 75 -6.46 -16.56 25.47
N VAL A 76 -7.59 -16.60 24.78
CA VAL A 76 -7.67 -16.60 23.31
C VAL A 76 -8.68 -15.55 22.85
N LEU A 77 -8.27 -14.82 21.83
CA LEU A 77 -8.75 -13.52 21.40
C LEU A 77 -9.43 -13.69 20.03
N ALA A 78 -10.77 -13.68 19.92
CA ALA A 78 -11.44 -13.79 18.61
C ALA A 78 -11.00 -12.65 17.66
N LEU A 79 -10.86 -12.78 16.35
CA LEU A 79 -10.59 -11.57 15.54
C LEU A 79 -11.35 -11.63 14.23
N ASP A 80 -12.30 -10.73 14.02
CA ASP A 80 -13.04 -10.61 12.76
C ASP A 80 -13.44 -9.10 12.49
N ILE A 81 -14.61 -8.68 11.96
CA ILE A 81 -15.07 -7.25 11.86
C ILE A 81 -16.58 -7.12 12.15
N ALA A 82 -17.14 -5.93 12.39
CA ALA A 82 -18.57 -5.74 12.69
C ALA A 82 -19.46 -5.19 11.56
N ARG A 83 -20.77 -5.47 11.65
CA ARG A 83 -21.84 -4.73 10.94
C ARG A 83 -22.60 -3.84 11.94
N PRO A 84 -22.96 -2.60 11.58
CA PRO A 84 -23.79 -1.76 12.44
C PRO A 84 -25.20 -2.34 12.57
N ASP A 85 -25.73 -2.37 13.80
CA ASP A 85 -27.08 -2.84 14.09
C ASP A 85 -28.14 -1.72 13.94
N SER A 86 -29.44 -2.06 14.05
CA SER A 86 -30.55 -1.12 13.84
C SER A 86 -30.63 0.04 14.84
N HIS A 87 -29.92 -0.02 15.97
CA HIS A 87 -29.77 1.07 16.94
C HIS A 87 -28.54 1.94 16.65
N GLN A 88 -27.57 1.43 15.87
CA GLN A 88 -26.32 2.10 15.53
C GLN A 88 -26.36 2.99 14.29
N LYS A 89 -27.54 3.44 13.82
CA LYS A 89 -27.70 4.28 12.59
C LYS A 89 -26.87 5.57 12.52
N LYS A 90 -26.24 6.00 13.62
CA LYS A 90 -25.25 7.09 13.63
C LYS A 90 -23.90 6.67 13.07
N LEU A 91 -23.55 5.38 13.21
CA LEU A 91 -22.32 4.78 12.68
C LEU A 91 -22.43 4.51 11.18
N ASP A 92 -23.60 4.17 10.63
CA ASP A 92 -23.80 3.89 9.20
C ASP A 92 -23.07 4.92 8.31
N GLY A 93 -23.38 6.21 8.50
CA GLY A 93 -22.75 7.30 7.75
C GLY A 93 -21.28 7.57 8.08
N LEU A 94 -20.79 7.15 9.25
CA LEU A 94 -19.36 7.23 9.60
C LEU A 94 -18.55 6.12 8.93
N LEU A 95 -19.12 4.91 8.84
CA LEU A 95 -18.49 3.69 8.30
C LEU A 95 -18.49 3.66 6.76
N THR A 96 -19.48 4.29 6.11
CA THR A 96 -19.53 4.41 4.64
C THR A 96 -18.77 5.63 4.08
N THR A 97 -18.27 6.53 4.94
CA THR A 97 -17.58 7.76 4.50
C THR A 97 -16.09 7.52 4.32
N LEU A 98 -15.57 7.94 3.16
CA LEU A 98 -14.15 8.18 2.93
C LEU A 98 -13.77 9.57 3.46
N TYR A 99 -12.74 9.58 4.31
CA TYR A 99 -12.06 10.75 4.84
C TYR A 99 -10.75 10.96 4.08
N PRO A 100 -10.28 12.22 3.91
CA PRO A 100 -9.06 12.50 3.15
C PRO A 100 -7.78 12.03 3.86
N ASP A 101 -7.77 11.96 5.19
CA ASP A 101 -6.63 11.60 6.02
C ASP A 101 -7.06 10.93 7.35
N MET A 102 -6.11 10.34 8.09
CA MET A 102 -6.40 9.67 9.38
C MET A 102 -6.96 10.65 10.40
N ARG A 103 -6.44 11.89 10.46
CA ARG A 103 -6.92 12.92 11.37
C ARG A 103 -8.41 13.21 11.21
N SER A 104 -8.88 13.28 9.98
CA SER A 104 -10.29 13.52 9.63
C SER A 104 -11.17 12.34 10.07
N ALA A 105 -10.72 11.11 9.87
CA ALA A 105 -11.41 9.91 10.35
C ALA A 105 -11.46 9.86 11.89
N VAL A 106 -10.35 10.15 12.57
CA VAL A 106 -10.25 10.20 14.05
C VAL A 106 -11.18 11.28 14.63
N ASN A 107 -11.18 12.49 14.06
CA ASN A 107 -12.08 13.57 14.49
C ASN A 107 -13.56 13.20 14.32
N ALA A 108 -13.90 12.46 13.27
CA ALA A 108 -15.27 11.95 13.06
C ALA A 108 -15.63 10.83 14.05
N ALA A 109 -14.69 9.91 14.32
CA ALA A 109 -14.85 8.82 15.29
C ALA A 109 -15.04 9.34 16.73
N GLN A 110 -14.29 10.36 17.15
CA GLN A 110 -14.44 11.01 18.47
C GLN A 110 -15.87 11.49 18.74
N GLY A 111 -16.61 11.94 17.71
CA GLY A 111 -18.01 12.37 17.81
C GLY A 111 -19.04 11.24 17.99
N SER A 112 -18.62 9.96 17.86
CA SER A 112 -19.53 8.80 17.88
C SER A 112 -19.87 8.30 19.29
N GLY A 113 -18.98 8.49 20.26
CA GLY A 113 -19.03 7.84 21.58
C GLY A 113 -18.60 6.36 21.59
N THR A 114 -18.08 5.84 20.48
CA THR A 114 -17.38 4.54 20.41
C THR A 114 -15.88 4.78 20.58
N GLU A 115 -15.15 3.89 21.25
CA GLU A 115 -13.70 4.06 21.42
C GLU A 115 -12.97 3.91 20.08
N LEU A 116 -11.90 4.70 19.86
CA LEU A 116 -11.02 4.54 18.70
C LEU A 116 -9.88 3.57 19.04
N LEU A 117 -9.70 2.54 18.20
CA LEU A 117 -8.49 1.72 18.22
C LEU A 117 -7.51 2.18 17.12
N PRO A 118 -6.26 2.53 17.44
CA PRO A 118 -5.20 2.72 16.45
C PRO A 118 -4.93 1.43 15.66
N SER A 119 -5.01 1.51 14.34
CA SER A 119 -4.83 0.40 13.40
C SER A 119 -3.38 0.22 12.95
N VAL A 120 -3.10 -0.93 12.32
CA VAL A 120 -1.87 -1.16 11.56
C VAL A 120 -1.69 -0.07 10.50
N ASP A 121 -2.75 0.31 9.78
CA ASP A 121 -2.74 1.37 8.76
C ASP A 121 -2.39 2.76 9.35
N MET A 122 -2.93 3.09 10.52
CA MET A 122 -2.67 4.35 11.23
C MET A 122 -1.24 4.42 11.76
N ILE A 123 -0.68 3.27 12.16
CA ILE A 123 0.73 3.11 12.49
C ILE A 123 1.59 3.19 11.21
N ASP A 124 1.14 2.62 10.10
CA ASP A 124 1.79 2.67 8.79
C ASP A 124 1.81 4.09 8.18
N VAL A 125 0.87 4.99 8.51
CA VAL A 125 1.01 6.44 8.19
C VAL A 125 2.32 6.98 8.77
N TYR A 126 2.63 6.64 10.02
CA TYR A 126 3.88 7.05 10.65
C TYR A 126 5.09 6.34 10.03
N GLN A 127 4.95 5.08 9.58
CA GLN A 127 6.00 4.45 8.76
C GLN A 127 6.24 5.23 7.48
N LYS A 128 5.20 5.43 6.66
CA LYS A 128 5.24 6.12 5.37
C LYS A 128 5.82 7.54 5.49
N TYR A 129 5.40 8.29 6.49
CA TYR A 129 5.95 9.63 6.79
C TYR A 129 7.44 9.60 7.14
N THR A 130 7.89 8.56 7.84
CA THR A 130 9.29 8.37 8.21
C THR A 130 10.12 7.89 7.03
N ASP A 131 9.67 6.85 6.32
CA ASP A 131 10.29 6.29 5.12
C ASP A 131 10.48 7.35 4.03
N ASP A 132 9.46 8.18 3.77
CA ASP A 132 9.53 9.32 2.83
C ASP A 132 10.62 10.33 3.24
N ARG A 133 10.73 10.66 4.53
CA ARG A 133 11.71 11.64 5.04
C ARG A 133 13.14 11.08 5.00
N VAL A 134 13.31 9.82 5.41
CA VAL A 134 14.58 9.09 5.40
C VAL A 134 15.13 8.99 3.98
N LEU A 135 14.29 8.56 3.03
CA LEU A 135 14.72 8.40 1.63
C LEU A 135 14.85 9.74 0.91
N ALA A 136 14.00 10.75 1.18
CA ALA A 136 14.18 12.09 0.62
C ALA A 136 15.51 12.74 1.05
N ALA A 137 15.90 12.59 2.32
CA ALA A 137 17.18 13.10 2.81
C ALA A 137 18.36 12.35 2.16
N LEU A 138 18.32 11.02 2.15
CA LEU A 138 19.38 10.21 1.55
C LEU A 138 19.54 10.48 0.04
N GLU A 139 18.44 10.61 -0.72
CA GLU A 139 18.47 10.93 -2.15
C GLU A 139 19.08 12.31 -2.43
N LEU A 140 18.83 13.31 -1.57
CA LEU A 140 19.43 14.64 -1.68
C LEU A 140 20.94 14.60 -1.44
N GLU A 141 21.37 13.93 -0.38
CA GLU A 141 22.80 13.78 -0.06
C GLU A 141 23.54 12.92 -1.10
N VAL A 142 22.99 11.78 -1.53
CA VAL A 142 23.54 10.97 -2.63
C VAL A 142 23.59 11.77 -3.94
N SER A 143 22.67 12.71 -4.15
CA SER A 143 22.65 13.54 -5.35
C SER A 143 23.64 14.69 -5.34
N ARG A 144 23.96 15.29 -4.19
CA ARG A 144 24.68 16.59 -4.12
C ARG A 144 25.66 16.76 -2.96
N GLY A 145 25.53 15.96 -1.91
CA GLY A 145 26.47 15.88 -0.79
C GLY A 145 27.58 14.85 -1.05
N ASP A 146 28.45 14.67 -0.06
CA ASP A 146 29.72 13.98 -0.23
C ASP A 146 29.71 12.50 0.26
N ILE A 147 28.53 11.89 0.45
CA ILE A 147 28.40 10.53 1.04
C ILE A 147 29.08 9.43 0.20
N VAL A 148 29.07 9.56 -1.13
CA VAL A 148 29.64 8.57 -2.08
C VAL A 148 30.71 9.17 -2.98
N TYR A 149 30.52 10.41 -3.44
CA TYR A 149 31.42 11.12 -4.33
C TYR A 149 31.39 12.61 -4.00
N PRO A 150 32.50 13.36 -4.10
CA PRO A 150 32.49 14.80 -3.84
C PRO A 150 31.52 15.54 -4.78
N GLY A 151 30.53 16.25 -4.23
CA GLY A 151 29.43 16.87 -4.99
C GLY A 151 28.37 15.89 -5.51
N GLY A 152 28.36 14.65 -5.01
CA GLY A 152 27.37 13.61 -5.24
C GLY A 152 27.25 13.10 -6.67
N LYS A 153 26.16 12.36 -6.95
CA LYS A 153 25.84 11.81 -8.28
C LYS A 153 25.77 12.91 -9.35
N GLN A 154 25.47 14.16 -8.98
CA GLN A 154 25.45 15.29 -9.90
C GLN A 154 26.87 15.66 -10.38
N GLN A 155 27.87 15.78 -9.49
CA GLN A 155 29.25 16.05 -9.90
C GLN A 155 29.87 14.86 -10.64
N TRP A 156 29.60 13.63 -10.19
CA TRP A 156 30.03 12.40 -10.89
C TRP A 156 29.60 12.37 -12.36
N LEU A 157 28.39 12.84 -12.70
CA LEU A 157 27.93 12.97 -14.09
C LEU A 157 28.68 14.06 -14.89
N ALA A 158 29.11 15.16 -14.26
CA ALA A 158 29.91 16.19 -14.94
C ALA A 158 31.33 15.69 -15.24
N ASP A 159 31.92 14.94 -14.30
CA ASP A 159 33.24 14.35 -14.45
C ASP A 159 33.21 13.21 -15.50
N LEU A 160 32.16 12.37 -15.50
CA LEU A 160 31.91 11.38 -16.54
C LEU A 160 31.72 12.00 -17.93
N TYR A 161 30.98 13.10 -18.05
CA TYR A 161 30.85 13.86 -19.31
C TYR A 161 32.19 14.42 -19.81
N THR A 162 33.12 14.69 -18.89
CA THR A 162 34.47 15.19 -19.17
C THR A 162 35.44 14.06 -19.52
N ALA A 163 35.26 12.87 -18.94
CA ALA A 163 36.03 11.66 -19.25
C ALA A 163 35.64 11.02 -20.59
N LEU A 164 34.39 11.18 -21.04
CA LEU A 164 33.92 10.68 -22.33
C LEU A 164 34.64 11.35 -23.52
N PRO A 165 34.99 10.59 -24.58
CA PRO A 165 35.83 11.08 -25.68
C PRO A 165 35.20 12.24 -26.47
N ALA A 166 35.97 13.31 -26.66
CA ALA A 166 35.57 14.44 -27.50
C ALA A 166 35.90 14.17 -28.98
N GLY A 167 34.91 14.32 -29.86
CA GLY A 167 35.07 14.17 -31.31
C GLY A 167 33.73 14.27 -32.06
N GLU A 168 33.77 14.08 -33.38
CA GLU A 168 32.56 13.97 -34.23
C GLU A 168 32.12 12.50 -34.45
N ASP A 169 32.72 11.55 -33.73
CA ASP A 169 32.28 10.16 -33.73
C ASP A 169 30.84 10.04 -33.21
N ALA A 170 30.03 9.20 -33.85
CA ALA A 170 28.60 9.12 -33.60
C ALA A 170 28.26 8.49 -32.24
N ASP A 171 29.08 7.56 -31.74
CA ASP A 171 28.82 6.87 -30.47
C ASP A 171 29.35 7.69 -29.30
N ALA A 172 30.53 8.29 -29.44
CA ALA A 172 31.06 9.29 -28.51
C ALA A 172 30.10 10.48 -28.35
N MET A 173 29.58 11.02 -29.46
CA MET A 173 28.61 12.12 -29.44
C MET A 173 27.26 11.69 -28.81
N ARG A 174 26.80 10.46 -29.06
CA ARG A 174 25.59 9.91 -28.41
C ARG A 174 25.77 9.74 -26.90
N ALA A 175 26.87 9.14 -26.44
CA ALA A 175 27.15 8.96 -25.02
C ALA A 175 27.29 10.30 -24.28
N ARG A 176 27.98 11.29 -24.87
CA ARG A 176 28.10 12.63 -24.29
C ARG A 176 26.76 13.38 -24.23
N ALA A 177 25.91 13.24 -25.25
CA ALA A 177 24.56 13.80 -25.21
C ALA A 177 23.65 13.10 -24.18
N PHE A 178 23.81 11.78 -23.98
CA PHE A 178 23.06 11.02 -22.98
C PHE A 178 23.43 11.45 -21.55
N VAL A 179 24.73 11.45 -21.22
CA VAL A 179 25.21 11.89 -19.88
C VAL A 179 24.86 13.36 -19.62
N ALA A 180 24.98 14.24 -20.63
CA ALA A 180 24.54 15.64 -20.51
C ALA A 180 23.02 15.76 -20.31
N THR A 181 22.21 14.89 -20.91
CA THR A 181 20.75 14.86 -20.70
C THR A 181 20.42 14.48 -19.26
N ALA A 182 21.07 13.43 -18.71
CA ALA A 182 20.91 13.05 -17.32
C ALA A 182 21.31 14.20 -16.36
N PHE A 183 22.47 14.81 -16.57
CA PHE A 183 22.94 15.95 -15.77
C PHE A 183 21.96 17.13 -15.81
N ASN A 184 21.44 17.48 -16.99
CA ASN A 184 20.44 18.54 -17.16
C ASN A 184 19.07 18.18 -16.54
N LEU A 185 18.67 16.90 -16.54
CA LEU A 185 17.46 16.43 -15.83
C LEU A 185 17.61 16.52 -14.30
N GLY A 186 18.82 16.32 -13.77
CA GLY A 186 19.17 16.51 -12.35
C GLY A 186 19.21 17.97 -11.88
N GLY A 187 18.90 18.93 -12.76
CA GLY A 187 18.91 20.37 -12.48
C GLY A 187 20.26 21.05 -12.71
N GLY A 188 21.24 20.36 -13.28
CA GLY A 188 22.49 20.96 -13.74
C GLY A 188 22.35 21.71 -15.07
N SER A 189 23.42 22.38 -15.49
CA SER A 189 23.55 22.96 -16.83
C SER A 189 25.00 22.86 -17.33
N LEU A 190 25.21 22.19 -18.47
CA LEU A 190 26.51 22.11 -19.15
C LEU A 190 26.58 23.09 -20.33
N GLN A 191 27.78 23.60 -20.61
CA GLN A 191 28.06 24.27 -21.87
C GLN A 191 28.29 23.21 -22.96
N LEU A 192 27.31 23.08 -23.85
CA LEU A 192 27.31 22.14 -24.98
C LEU A 192 27.49 22.90 -26.30
N ASP A 193 28.13 22.28 -27.28
CA ASP A 193 28.09 22.79 -28.66
C ASP A 193 26.69 22.61 -29.28
N PRO A 194 26.33 23.30 -30.37
CA PRO A 194 24.99 23.24 -30.95
C PRO A 194 24.52 21.84 -31.40
N LYS A 195 25.44 20.91 -31.77
CA LYS A 195 25.07 19.53 -32.13
C LYS A 195 24.72 18.73 -30.88
N LEU A 196 25.58 18.74 -29.86
CA LEU A 196 25.31 18.07 -28.58
C LEU A 196 24.07 18.64 -27.88
N ALA A 197 23.88 19.96 -27.90
CA ALA A 197 22.70 20.61 -27.35
C ALA A 197 21.41 20.15 -28.03
N ALA A 198 21.39 20.10 -29.37
CA ALA A 198 20.22 19.64 -30.13
C ALA A 198 19.93 18.14 -29.94
N LEU A 199 20.95 17.31 -29.74
CA LEU A 199 20.79 15.88 -29.47
C LEU A 199 20.28 15.63 -28.04
N SER A 200 20.87 16.29 -27.03
CA SER A 200 20.43 16.19 -25.64
C SER A 200 18.99 16.70 -25.44
N ALA A 201 18.63 17.83 -26.07
CA ALA A 201 17.26 18.33 -26.04
C ALA A 201 16.25 17.34 -26.64
N ARG A 202 16.65 16.54 -27.64
CA ARG A 202 15.78 15.51 -28.24
C ARG A 202 15.63 14.29 -27.34
N MET A 203 16.71 13.78 -26.76
CA MET A 203 16.68 12.68 -25.79
C MET A 203 15.77 13.03 -24.61
N LYS A 204 15.90 14.25 -24.07
CA LYS A 204 14.99 14.81 -23.06
C LYS A 204 13.53 14.80 -23.54
N GLN A 205 13.26 15.31 -24.75
CA GLN A 205 11.89 15.37 -25.28
C GLN A 205 11.29 13.97 -25.52
N GLN A 206 12.09 12.96 -25.86
CA GLN A 206 11.63 11.57 -25.99
C GLN A 206 11.30 10.97 -24.62
N PHE A 207 12.16 11.17 -23.62
CA PHE A 207 11.89 10.77 -22.24
C PHE A 207 10.61 11.42 -21.68
N GLU A 208 10.44 12.74 -21.85
CA GLU A 208 9.25 13.48 -21.39
C GLU A 208 7.96 13.13 -22.17
N ARG A 209 8.04 12.34 -23.25
CA ARG A 209 6.88 11.73 -23.93
C ARG A 209 6.51 10.36 -23.35
N ASP A 210 7.45 9.61 -22.77
CA ASP A 210 7.09 8.42 -21.98
C ASP A 210 6.55 8.89 -20.63
N ARG A 211 5.23 9.00 -20.55
CA ARG A 211 4.48 9.42 -19.35
C ARG A 211 4.59 8.42 -18.20
N ILE A 212 4.99 7.17 -18.46
CA ILE A 212 5.24 6.14 -17.44
C ILE A 212 6.64 6.32 -16.84
N ALA A 213 7.65 6.61 -17.66
CA ALA A 213 9.01 6.82 -17.18
C ALA A 213 9.27 8.20 -16.57
N SER A 214 8.58 9.25 -17.06
CA SER A 214 8.92 10.66 -16.75
C SER A 214 7.98 11.36 -15.75
N THR A 215 6.81 10.79 -15.45
CA THR A 215 5.87 11.36 -14.46
C THR A 215 6.39 11.15 -13.05
N VAL A 216 6.71 12.25 -12.36
CA VAL A 216 7.17 12.21 -10.97
C VAL A 216 6.04 11.78 -10.05
N ILE A 217 6.31 10.79 -9.21
CA ILE A 217 5.39 10.20 -8.23
C ILE A 217 6.06 10.08 -6.86
N GLY A 218 5.25 9.90 -5.82
CA GLY A 218 5.70 9.77 -4.44
C GLY A 218 6.43 10.96 -3.85
N PHE A 219 7.27 10.72 -2.84
CA PHE A 219 8.00 11.78 -2.15
C PHE A 219 8.85 12.64 -3.08
N TYR A 220 9.20 12.12 -4.27
CA TYR A 220 9.88 12.88 -5.31
C TYR A 220 9.09 14.10 -5.82
N SER A 221 7.76 14.11 -5.67
CA SER A 221 6.93 15.29 -6.00
C SER A 221 6.88 16.35 -4.89
N GLN A 222 7.58 16.18 -3.76
CA GLN A 222 7.57 17.14 -2.64
C GLN A 222 8.51 18.34 -2.87
N SER A 223 9.48 18.26 -3.78
CA SER A 223 10.32 19.40 -4.17
C SER A 223 10.90 19.27 -5.59
N ASP A 224 11.23 20.41 -6.20
CA ASP A 224 11.90 20.45 -7.51
C ASP A 224 13.21 19.66 -7.54
N SER A 225 13.96 19.62 -6.43
CA SER A 225 15.22 18.88 -6.35
C SER A 225 15.01 17.37 -6.36
N LEU A 226 14.02 16.87 -5.63
CA LEU A 226 13.67 15.44 -5.67
C LEU A 226 13.02 15.06 -7.02
N SER A 227 12.23 15.95 -7.60
CA SER A 227 11.65 15.78 -8.95
C SER A 227 12.72 15.72 -10.05
N ALA A 228 13.82 16.47 -9.89
CA ALA A 228 14.98 16.41 -10.77
C ALA A 228 15.77 15.10 -10.59
N ILE A 229 15.98 14.66 -9.34
CA ILE A 229 16.61 13.37 -9.00
C ILE A 229 15.82 12.21 -9.64
N PHE A 230 14.50 12.16 -9.46
CA PHE A 230 13.64 11.14 -10.06
C PHE A 230 13.80 11.10 -11.58
N ARG A 231 13.66 12.25 -12.27
CA ARG A 231 13.75 12.31 -13.74
C ARG A 231 15.12 11.88 -14.27
N ARG A 232 16.20 12.29 -13.60
CA ARG A 232 17.58 11.89 -13.94
C ARG A 232 17.76 10.38 -13.80
N ASP A 233 17.40 9.83 -12.65
CA ASP A 233 17.64 8.42 -12.34
C ASP A 233 16.72 7.51 -13.19
N ARG A 234 15.43 7.86 -13.39
CA ARG A 234 14.54 7.16 -14.34
C ARG A 234 15.03 7.22 -15.79
N PHE A 235 15.69 8.30 -16.21
CA PHE A 235 16.31 8.39 -17.54
C PHE A 235 17.53 7.48 -17.66
N LEU A 236 18.38 7.43 -16.64
CA LEU A 236 19.57 6.56 -16.57
C LEU A 236 19.21 5.05 -16.45
N GLN A 237 18.01 4.76 -15.94
CA GLN A 237 17.36 3.44 -15.94
C GLN A 237 16.72 3.05 -17.28
N GLY A 238 16.73 3.92 -18.29
CA GLY A 238 16.15 3.63 -19.60
C GLY A 238 16.92 2.54 -20.36
N VAL A 239 16.43 1.31 -20.26
CA VAL A 239 17.10 0.10 -20.77
C VAL A 239 17.03 -0.02 -22.31
N ALA A 240 17.85 -0.91 -22.88
CA ALA A 240 17.82 -1.33 -24.28
C ALA A 240 16.82 -2.50 -24.52
N GLY A 241 16.55 -2.84 -25.79
CA GLY A 241 16.09 -4.18 -26.21
C GLY A 241 14.67 -4.66 -25.83
N ALA A 242 14.07 -4.20 -24.73
CA ALA A 242 12.81 -4.72 -24.18
C ALA A 242 11.52 -4.31 -24.95
N GLY A 243 11.58 -4.22 -26.29
CA GLY A 243 10.44 -3.91 -27.17
C GLY A 243 9.90 -2.47 -27.09
N ARG A 244 10.31 -1.68 -26.10
CA ARG A 244 10.09 -0.22 -26.05
C ARG A 244 11.09 0.49 -26.98
N PRO A 245 10.67 1.52 -27.73
CA PRO A 245 11.62 2.45 -28.32
C PRO A 245 12.33 3.20 -27.19
N GLY A 246 13.67 3.09 -27.11
CA GLY A 246 14.47 3.84 -26.13
C GLY A 246 14.50 5.35 -26.38
N TRP A 247 15.36 6.08 -25.67
CA TRP A 247 15.53 7.54 -25.80
C TRP A 247 16.27 7.96 -27.11
N PHE A 248 15.99 7.29 -28.22
CA PHE A 248 16.71 7.38 -29.50
C PHE A 248 15.71 7.18 -30.66
N ASP A 249 15.87 7.90 -31.79
CA ASP A 249 15.02 7.73 -32.99
C ASP A 249 15.43 6.48 -33.82
N ALA A 250 15.52 5.32 -33.15
CA ALA A 250 16.43 4.20 -33.47
C ALA A 250 17.92 4.59 -33.28
N PRO A 251 18.75 3.67 -32.78
CA PRO A 251 19.21 2.52 -33.56
C PRO A 251 18.56 1.18 -33.17
N ASP A 252 19.06 0.12 -33.78
CA ASP A 252 18.99 -1.25 -33.27
C ASP A 252 19.81 -1.42 -31.97
N ASP A 253 19.69 -2.60 -31.33
CA ASP A 253 20.35 -2.91 -30.05
C ASP A 253 21.87 -2.65 -30.07
N ALA A 254 22.50 -2.85 -31.24
CA ALA A 254 23.92 -2.62 -31.46
C ALA A 254 24.33 -1.16 -31.22
N GLY A 255 23.52 -0.19 -31.63
CA GLY A 255 23.82 1.23 -31.43
C GLY A 255 23.56 1.74 -30.01
N GLN A 256 22.74 1.03 -29.21
CA GLN A 256 22.60 1.32 -27.78
C GLN A 256 23.67 0.61 -26.95
N LEU A 257 24.08 -0.60 -27.33
CA LEU A 257 25.26 -1.28 -26.78
C LEU A 257 26.54 -0.45 -27.00
N ALA A 258 26.72 0.12 -28.20
CA ALA A 258 27.84 1.00 -28.51
C ALA A 258 27.89 2.25 -27.61
N LEU A 259 26.73 2.85 -27.29
CA LEU A 259 26.64 3.97 -26.35
C LEU A 259 27.09 3.55 -24.94
N MET A 260 26.59 2.42 -24.43
CA MET A 260 26.95 1.93 -23.10
C MET A 260 28.44 1.55 -23.00
N GLN A 261 29.02 0.99 -24.07
CA GLN A 261 30.46 0.71 -24.14
C GLN A 261 31.31 1.99 -24.07
N GLN A 262 30.87 3.12 -24.63
CA GLN A 262 31.59 4.40 -24.45
C GLN A 262 31.57 4.89 -23.00
N ILE A 263 30.46 4.68 -22.28
CA ILE A 263 30.35 5.01 -20.86
C ILE A 263 31.27 4.11 -20.02
N ASP A 264 31.23 2.79 -20.24
CA ASP A 264 32.09 1.84 -19.54
C ASP A 264 33.59 2.05 -19.83
N ASN A 265 33.95 2.38 -21.08
CA ASN A 265 35.31 2.78 -21.43
C ASN A 265 35.78 4.01 -20.61
N ALA A 266 34.90 4.99 -20.38
CA ALA A 266 35.21 6.18 -19.58
C ALA A 266 35.32 5.86 -18.07
N LEU A 267 34.50 4.94 -17.55
CA LEU A 267 34.63 4.42 -16.18
C LEU A 267 35.91 3.62 -15.99
N SER A 268 36.24 2.72 -16.93
CA SER A 268 37.49 1.94 -16.90
C SER A 268 38.74 2.81 -17.06
N GLY A 269 38.60 3.99 -17.69
CA GLY A 269 39.64 5.02 -17.74
C GLY A 269 39.85 5.80 -16.43
N SER A 270 38.95 5.69 -15.45
CA SER A 270 39.00 6.44 -14.18
C SER A 270 38.50 5.61 -13.00
N MET A 271 39.44 5.03 -12.26
CA MET A 271 39.18 4.24 -11.04
C MET A 271 38.19 4.93 -10.10
N ALA A 272 38.39 6.22 -9.79
CA ALA A 272 37.49 7.00 -8.93
C ALA A 272 36.05 7.13 -9.47
N LEU A 273 35.82 7.11 -10.78
CA LEU A 273 34.46 7.10 -11.35
C LEU A 273 33.83 5.70 -11.30
N ARG A 274 34.62 4.62 -11.46
CA ARG A 274 34.12 3.23 -11.39
C ARG A 274 33.87 2.79 -9.94
N ASP A 275 34.71 3.18 -9.00
CA ASP A 275 34.50 2.91 -7.57
C ASP A 275 33.22 3.61 -7.10
N ALA A 276 33.09 4.92 -7.35
CA ALA A 276 31.86 5.67 -7.04
C ALA A 276 30.61 5.12 -7.74
N TYR A 277 30.72 4.62 -8.98
CA TYR A 277 29.63 3.93 -9.66
C TYR A 277 29.16 2.68 -8.90
N ASN A 278 30.12 1.84 -8.47
CA ASN A 278 29.85 0.64 -7.69
C ASN A 278 29.24 1.00 -6.32
N ASP A 279 29.75 2.05 -5.66
CA ASP A 279 29.27 2.51 -4.36
C ASP A 279 27.85 3.12 -4.44
N PHE A 280 27.51 3.85 -5.51
CA PHE A 280 26.12 4.27 -5.77
C PHE A 280 25.18 3.06 -5.91
N ASN A 281 25.61 1.99 -6.60
CA ASN A 281 24.84 0.75 -6.72
C ASN A 281 24.74 0.00 -5.39
N ALA A 282 25.81 -0.07 -4.60
CA ALA A 282 25.82 -0.71 -3.28
C ALA A 282 24.88 0.01 -2.30
N LEU A 283 24.88 1.35 -2.28
CA LEU A 283 23.98 2.14 -1.45
C LEU A 283 22.51 2.04 -1.92
N GLN A 284 22.27 2.00 -3.24
CA GLN A 284 20.94 1.72 -3.78
C GLN A 284 20.46 0.31 -3.37
N ALA A 285 21.34 -0.68 -3.37
CA ALA A 285 21.03 -2.04 -2.93
C ALA A 285 20.64 -2.12 -1.45
N ILE A 286 21.30 -1.36 -0.57
CA ILE A 286 20.95 -1.27 0.86
C ILE A 286 19.50 -0.83 1.06
N VAL A 287 19.03 0.20 0.35
CA VAL A 287 17.68 0.78 0.58
C VAL A 287 16.56 0.10 -0.21
N THR A 288 16.88 -0.70 -1.22
CA THR A 288 15.90 -1.42 -2.04
C THR A 288 16.20 -2.92 -2.04
N ASN A 289 16.98 -3.37 -3.02
CA ASN A 289 17.51 -4.71 -3.25
C ASN A 289 18.63 -4.56 -4.30
N PRO A 290 19.51 -5.56 -4.50
CA PRO A 290 20.52 -5.48 -5.55
C PRO A 290 19.90 -5.37 -6.95
N ALA A 291 20.64 -4.69 -7.83
CA ALA A 291 20.32 -4.47 -9.23
C ALA A 291 19.77 -5.69 -9.98
N ALA A 292 18.84 -5.46 -10.90
CA ALA A 292 18.47 -6.41 -11.93
C ALA A 292 19.62 -6.60 -12.95
N PRO A 293 19.87 -7.82 -13.45
CA PRO A 293 20.93 -8.08 -14.42
C PRO A 293 20.78 -7.25 -15.71
N GLY A 294 21.83 -6.54 -16.10
CA GLY A 294 21.84 -5.53 -17.15
C GLY A 294 22.45 -4.18 -16.72
N ASP A 295 23.45 -4.19 -15.84
CA ASP A 295 24.21 -2.99 -15.46
C ASP A 295 25.50 -2.82 -16.32
N LEU A 296 26.34 -1.83 -16.01
CA LEU A 296 27.62 -1.62 -16.72
C LEU A 296 28.74 -2.63 -16.36
N ASN A 297 28.56 -3.51 -15.38
CA ASN A 297 29.43 -4.66 -15.15
C ASN A 297 29.00 -5.85 -16.03
N ASP A 298 27.70 -5.98 -16.33
CA ASP A 298 27.14 -7.03 -17.20
C ASP A 298 27.38 -6.83 -18.72
N LEU A 299 28.11 -5.77 -19.12
CA LEU A 299 28.32 -5.39 -20.53
C LEU A 299 28.92 -6.48 -21.44
N ALA A 300 29.66 -7.44 -20.88
CA ALA A 300 30.19 -8.59 -21.60
C ALA A 300 29.14 -9.69 -21.91
N ALA A 301 27.97 -9.64 -21.26
CA ALA A 301 26.88 -10.61 -21.39
C ALA A 301 25.50 -9.91 -21.32
N PRO A 302 25.17 -9.02 -22.28
CA PRO A 302 23.92 -8.26 -22.29
C PRO A 302 22.69 -9.17 -22.14
N THR A 303 21.79 -8.78 -21.23
CA THR A 303 20.59 -9.56 -20.91
C THR A 303 19.45 -9.26 -21.89
N PRO A 304 18.41 -10.12 -21.98
CA PRO A 304 17.23 -9.83 -22.79
C PRO A 304 16.42 -8.60 -22.33
N ALA A 305 16.65 -8.13 -21.09
CA ALA A 305 16.09 -6.87 -20.59
C ALA A 305 16.88 -5.64 -21.09
N GLY A 306 18.09 -5.83 -21.60
CA GLY A 306 19.00 -4.80 -22.11
C GLY A 306 20.07 -4.37 -21.10
N ILE A 307 20.66 -3.19 -21.34
CA ILE A 307 21.62 -2.56 -20.42
C ILE A 307 21.15 -1.15 -20.08
N ALA A 308 21.28 -0.77 -18.81
CA ALA A 308 21.07 0.57 -18.26
C ALA A 308 22.35 1.07 -17.56
N VAL A 309 22.46 2.38 -17.30
CA VAL A 309 23.57 2.91 -16.50
C VAL A 309 23.36 2.59 -15.03
N PHE A 310 22.21 2.98 -14.48
CA PHE A 310 21.74 2.49 -13.19
C PHE A 310 20.50 1.64 -13.48
N PRO A 311 20.50 0.32 -13.30
CA PRO A 311 19.31 -0.50 -13.55
C PRO A 311 18.22 -0.31 -12.47
N HIS A 312 17.08 -0.97 -12.65
CA HIS A 312 16.10 -1.15 -11.58
C HIS A 312 16.60 -2.15 -10.53
N SER A 313 16.04 -2.09 -9.32
CA SER A 313 16.35 -3.02 -8.23
C SER A 313 15.45 -4.24 -8.33
N ARG A 314 16.00 -5.46 -8.18
CA ARG A 314 15.20 -6.70 -8.23
C ARG A 314 14.09 -6.67 -7.19
N SER A 315 12.89 -7.08 -7.57
CA SER A 315 11.77 -7.25 -6.65
C SER A 315 11.15 -8.64 -6.78
N LEU A 316 10.51 -9.14 -5.72
CA LEU A 316 9.78 -10.43 -5.79
C LEU A 316 8.52 -10.28 -6.65
N GLU A 317 7.87 -9.11 -6.62
CA GLU A 317 6.76 -8.81 -7.51
C GLU A 317 7.21 -8.72 -8.97
N GLU A 318 8.35 -8.12 -9.27
CA GLU A 318 8.92 -8.08 -10.63
C GLU A 318 9.15 -9.50 -11.17
N GLN A 319 9.69 -10.41 -10.35
CA GLN A 319 9.89 -11.81 -10.72
C GLN A 319 8.56 -12.55 -10.95
N LEU A 320 7.57 -12.37 -10.08
CA LEU A 320 6.22 -12.95 -10.24
C LEU A 320 5.50 -12.41 -11.49
N PHE A 321 5.67 -11.13 -11.80
CA PHE A 321 4.92 -10.48 -12.88
C PHE A 321 5.59 -10.71 -14.24
N THR A 322 6.90 -10.94 -14.28
CA THR A 322 7.68 -11.18 -15.51
C THR A 322 7.38 -12.57 -16.07
N GLY A 323 6.39 -12.65 -16.96
CA GLY A 323 5.90 -13.89 -17.55
C GLY A 323 4.53 -14.32 -17.06
N ALA A 324 3.89 -13.53 -16.19
CA ALA A 324 2.49 -13.71 -15.82
C ALA A 324 1.57 -13.71 -17.07
N PRO A 325 0.50 -14.53 -17.10
CA PRO A 325 -0.50 -14.44 -18.17
C PRO A 325 -1.16 -13.07 -18.20
N PRO A 326 -1.49 -12.51 -19.39
CA PRO A 326 -2.29 -11.29 -19.48
C PRO A 326 -3.74 -11.52 -18.97
N GLY A 327 -3.97 -11.48 -17.65
CA GLY A 327 -5.29 -11.80 -17.07
C GLY A 327 -5.56 -11.76 -15.54
N SER A 328 -4.60 -12.03 -14.63
CA SER A 328 -4.84 -12.17 -13.15
C SER A 328 -5.00 -10.81 -12.42
N GLN A 329 -4.78 -10.62 -11.10
CA GLN A 329 -4.26 -9.32 -10.57
C GLN A 329 -2.77 -9.50 -10.31
N PRO A 330 -1.96 -8.42 -10.26
CA PRO A 330 -0.60 -8.53 -9.75
C PRO A 330 -0.64 -8.70 -8.22
N MET A 331 -1.67 -8.16 -7.56
CA MET A 331 -1.92 -8.32 -6.14
C MET A 331 -2.39 -9.73 -5.81
N GLU A 332 -3.36 -10.28 -6.56
CA GLU A 332 -3.81 -11.67 -6.36
C GLU A 332 -2.75 -12.69 -6.82
N LEU A 333 -1.92 -12.41 -7.84
CA LEU A 333 -0.74 -13.23 -8.12
C LEU A 333 0.24 -13.24 -6.94
N LEU A 334 0.51 -12.07 -6.35
CA LEU A 334 1.32 -11.97 -5.14
C LEU A 334 0.66 -12.72 -3.97
N LYS A 335 -0.66 -12.55 -3.76
CA LYS A 335 -1.40 -13.23 -2.69
C LYS A 335 -1.42 -14.74 -2.90
N ASP A 336 -1.79 -15.24 -4.08
CA ASP A 336 -1.79 -16.66 -4.44
C ASP A 336 -0.39 -17.28 -4.30
N ALA A 337 0.67 -16.62 -4.77
CA ALA A 337 2.04 -17.10 -4.64
C ALA A 337 2.49 -17.22 -3.17
N LEU A 338 2.07 -16.30 -2.31
CA LEU A 338 2.34 -16.34 -0.87
C LEU A 338 1.48 -17.41 -0.16
N LEU A 339 0.17 -17.45 -0.44
CA LEU A 339 -0.80 -18.38 0.15
C LEU A 339 -0.54 -19.85 -0.21
N SER A 340 0.05 -20.09 -1.39
CA SER A 340 0.53 -21.40 -1.86
C SER A 340 1.94 -21.73 -1.36
N GLY A 341 2.76 -20.73 -1.03
CA GLY A 341 4.18 -20.89 -0.69
C GLY A 341 5.10 -21.03 -1.91
N GLU A 342 4.66 -20.61 -3.10
CA GLU A 342 5.53 -20.43 -4.27
C GLU A 342 6.53 -19.27 -4.05
N VAL A 343 6.11 -18.23 -3.31
CA VAL A 343 6.99 -17.15 -2.84
C VAL A 343 7.09 -17.15 -1.32
N ASP A 344 8.30 -16.88 -0.86
CA ASP A 344 8.67 -16.58 0.52
C ASP A 344 9.14 -15.11 0.56
N LEU A 345 8.68 -14.34 1.55
CA LEU A 345 9.13 -12.96 1.76
C LEU A 345 10.34 -12.88 2.70
N GLN A 346 10.81 -14.00 3.27
CA GLN A 346 11.95 -13.98 4.19
C GLN A 346 13.19 -13.36 3.51
N PRO A 347 13.74 -12.26 4.05
CA PRO A 347 14.88 -11.58 3.44
C PRO A 347 16.10 -12.48 3.34
N GLN A 348 16.73 -12.46 2.17
CA GLN A 348 17.95 -13.20 1.87
C GLN A 348 19.20 -12.39 2.29
N PRO A 349 20.38 -13.01 2.43
CA PRO A 349 21.60 -12.30 2.86
C PRO A 349 22.06 -11.16 1.93
N ASP A 350 21.60 -11.12 0.68
CA ASP A 350 21.84 -10.03 -0.29
C ASP A 350 20.67 -9.03 -0.39
N SER A 351 19.58 -9.23 0.35
CA SER A 351 18.39 -8.37 0.28
C SER A 351 18.62 -6.98 0.86
N GLY A 352 17.90 -6.00 0.32
CA GLY A 352 17.86 -4.65 0.86
C GLY A 352 16.65 -4.41 1.76
N TRP A 353 16.56 -3.19 2.29
CA TRP A 353 15.56 -2.80 3.27
C TRP A 353 14.11 -3.00 2.78
N TYR A 354 13.85 -2.87 1.47
CA TYR A 354 12.51 -3.09 0.92
C TYR A 354 12.02 -4.53 1.12
N ALA A 355 12.89 -5.54 1.00
CA ALA A 355 12.50 -6.93 1.30
C ALA A 355 12.15 -7.11 2.79
N HIS A 356 12.91 -6.49 3.70
CA HIS A 356 12.58 -6.50 5.14
C HIS A 356 11.24 -5.79 5.42
N GLN A 357 10.93 -4.71 4.70
CA GLN A 357 9.61 -4.06 4.76
C GLN A 357 8.49 -4.96 4.20
N GLN A 358 8.73 -5.72 3.13
CA GLN A 358 7.76 -6.67 2.57
C GLN A 358 7.48 -7.83 3.53
N TYR A 359 8.53 -8.42 4.10
CA TYR A 359 8.44 -9.49 5.10
C TYR A 359 7.60 -9.12 6.32
N ALA A 360 7.61 -7.84 6.72
CA ALA A 360 6.77 -7.36 7.82
C ALA A 360 5.26 -7.44 7.52
N LEU A 361 4.85 -7.47 6.26
CA LEU A 361 3.44 -7.55 5.86
C LEU A 361 2.92 -8.98 5.65
N GLU A 362 3.81 -9.97 5.56
CA GLU A 362 3.45 -11.38 5.30
C GLU A 362 2.31 -11.85 6.21
N THR A 363 2.39 -11.54 7.50
CA THR A 363 1.44 -11.98 8.54
C THR A 363 0.10 -11.26 8.52
N LEU A 364 -0.08 -10.25 7.66
CA LEU A 364 -1.39 -9.69 7.35
C LEU A 364 -2.14 -10.57 6.34
N LEU A 365 -1.44 -11.18 5.39
CA LEU A 365 -2.02 -12.13 4.42
C LEU A 365 -2.05 -13.56 4.97
N LEU A 366 -1.05 -13.93 5.78
CA LEU A 366 -0.85 -15.25 6.36
C LEU A 366 -0.70 -15.15 7.89
N PRO A 367 -1.79 -14.85 8.63
CA PRO A 367 -1.73 -14.78 10.08
C PRO A 367 -1.22 -16.07 10.73
N GLU A 368 -1.36 -17.24 10.08
CA GLU A 368 -0.80 -18.51 10.59
C GLU A 368 0.74 -18.57 10.61
N ARG A 369 1.44 -17.59 10.01
CA ARG A 369 2.90 -17.40 10.11
C ARG A 369 3.31 -16.41 11.21
N ALA A 370 2.35 -15.84 11.96
CA ALA A 370 2.61 -14.91 13.05
C ALA A 370 2.88 -15.64 14.38
N GLU A 371 3.79 -15.12 15.19
CA GLU A 371 4.12 -15.70 16.51
C GLU A 371 2.88 -15.67 17.43
N GLU A 372 2.07 -14.61 17.32
CA GLU A 372 0.82 -14.40 18.04
C GLU A 372 -0.34 -15.34 17.62
N PHE A 373 -0.26 -16.09 16.51
CA PHE A 373 -1.44 -16.77 15.96
C PHE A 373 -2.15 -17.72 16.94
N ALA A 374 -1.40 -18.42 17.80
CA ALA A 374 -1.96 -19.30 18.83
C ALA A 374 -2.77 -18.57 19.93
N LYS A 375 -2.79 -17.23 19.91
CA LYS A 375 -3.57 -16.36 20.79
C LYS A 375 -4.83 -15.82 20.11
N LEU A 376 -5.00 -16.03 18.81
CA LEU A 376 -5.99 -15.35 17.97
C LEU A 376 -6.93 -16.37 17.32
N ASP A 377 -8.24 -16.19 17.49
CA ASP A 377 -9.30 -17.03 16.91
C ASP A 377 -9.97 -16.26 15.75
N ILE A 378 -9.27 -16.23 14.61
CA ILE A 378 -9.52 -15.28 13.53
C ILE A 378 -10.59 -15.81 12.56
N ALA A 379 -11.68 -15.05 12.39
CA ALA A 379 -12.79 -15.35 11.49
C ALA A 379 -12.76 -14.42 10.22
N PRO A 380 -13.56 -14.72 9.16
CA PRO A 380 -13.19 -14.36 7.78
C PRO A 380 -13.14 -12.89 7.33
N ALA A 381 -13.75 -11.91 8.00
CA ALA A 381 -13.50 -10.50 7.66
C ALA A 381 -12.14 -10.04 8.12
N TYR A 382 -11.66 -10.39 9.32
CA TYR A 382 -10.39 -9.85 9.77
C TYR A 382 -9.26 -10.37 8.90
N LEU A 383 -9.32 -11.65 8.48
CA LEU A 383 -8.52 -12.15 7.37
C LEU A 383 -8.63 -11.22 6.14
N SER A 384 -9.84 -10.95 5.65
CA SER A 384 -10.07 -10.03 4.54
C SER A 384 -9.70 -8.55 4.78
N ARG A 385 -9.63 -8.09 6.03
CA ARG A 385 -9.29 -6.72 6.46
C ARG A 385 -7.78 -6.59 6.58
N LEU A 386 -7.10 -7.63 7.04
CA LEU A 386 -5.65 -7.76 7.02
C LEU A 386 -5.16 -7.96 5.58
N GLU A 387 -5.89 -8.70 4.72
CA GLU A 387 -5.68 -8.66 3.26
C GLU A 387 -5.79 -7.22 2.74
N THR A 388 -6.84 -6.49 3.10
CA THR A 388 -6.98 -5.07 2.69
C THR A 388 -5.82 -4.21 3.22
N ALA A 389 -5.31 -4.48 4.43
CA ALA A 389 -4.15 -3.81 5.02
C ALA A 389 -2.85 -4.14 4.27
N PHE A 390 -2.65 -5.41 3.89
CA PHE A 390 -1.57 -5.85 3.02
C PHE A 390 -1.64 -5.10 1.69
N GLU A 391 -2.80 -5.10 1.03
CA GLU A 391 -3.06 -4.43 -0.26
C GLU A 391 -2.79 -2.93 -0.21
N SER A 392 -3.24 -2.23 0.84
CA SER A 392 -2.98 -0.80 1.02
C SER A 392 -1.50 -0.52 1.31
N THR A 393 -0.89 -1.25 2.23
CA THR A 393 0.45 -0.94 2.74
C THR A 393 1.55 -1.37 1.76
N ILE A 394 1.40 -2.49 1.05
CA ILE A 394 2.32 -2.85 -0.05
C ILE A 394 2.26 -1.79 -1.17
N THR A 395 1.07 -1.24 -1.45
CA THR A 395 0.87 -0.14 -2.41
C THR A 395 1.61 1.13 -1.97
N GLN A 396 1.53 1.51 -0.69
CA GLN A 396 2.26 2.70 -0.19
C GLN A 396 3.78 2.53 -0.23
N ARG A 397 4.29 1.35 0.15
CA ARG A 397 5.74 1.05 0.13
C ARG A 397 6.28 0.95 -1.30
N ARG A 398 5.49 0.40 -2.23
CA ARG A 398 5.79 0.43 -3.67
C ARG A 398 5.81 1.86 -4.23
N GLU A 399 4.99 2.78 -3.71
CA GLU A 399 5.09 4.21 -4.07
C GLU A 399 6.39 4.82 -3.55
N THR A 400 6.78 4.55 -2.30
CA THR A 400 8.06 5.02 -1.74
C THR A 400 9.23 4.60 -2.62
N GLN A 401 9.26 3.34 -3.06
CA GLN A 401 10.33 2.78 -3.88
C GLN A 401 10.10 2.92 -5.40
N SER A 402 9.08 3.68 -5.84
CA SER A 402 8.61 3.71 -7.23
C SER A 402 9.64 4.19 -8.26
N LYS A 403 10.69 4.92 -7.83
CA LYS A 403 11.86 5.22 -8.68
C LYS A 403 12.53 3.94 -9.19
N ASN A 404 12.55 2.88 -8.38
CA ASN A 404 13.47 1.75 -8.52
C ASN A 404 12.81 0.42 -8.94
N LEU A 405 11.50 0.39 -9.15
CA LEU A 405 10.69 -0.82 -9.40
C LEU A 405 10.01 -0.83 -10.79
N ALA A 406 9.53 -2.01 -11.21
CA ALA A 406 8.82 -2.29 -12.47
C ALA A 406 7.29 -2.55 -12.28
N ALA A 407 6.57 -3.08 -13.29
CA ALA A 407 5.08 -3.17 -13.34
C ALA A 407 4.51 -4.41 -14.12
N GLY A 408 3.32 -4.93 -13.75
CA GLY A 408 2.55 -6.07 -14.33
C GLY A 408 1.07 -6.16 -13.85
N GLU A 409 0.18 -7.08 -14.31
CA GLU A 409 -1.29 -6.86 -14.65
C GLU A 409 -2.51 -7.48 -13.84
N LEU A 410 -3.69 -6.76 -13.82
CA LEU A 410 -5.19 -7.09 -13.77
C LEU A 410 -6.24 -7.01 -12.52
N ALA A 411 -7.02 -8.02 -11.98
CA ALA A 411 -8.27 -7.87 -11.09
C ALA A 411 -8.57 -8.85 -9.83
N SER A 412 -9.42 -8.50 -8.81
CA SER A 412 -9.67 -9.13 -7.42
C SER A 412 -11.15 -9.10 -6.79
N ALA A 413 -11.64 -9.38 -5.51
CA ALA A 413 -11.17 -9.64 -4.09
C ALA A 413 -12.07 -10.52 -3.03
N PRO A 414 -12.91 -10.04 -2.01
CA PRO A 414 -12.82 -10.35 -0.50
C PRO A 414 -14.09 -10.68 0.45
N MET A 415 -13.95 -10.76 1.85
CA MET A 415 -14.91 -10.60 3.07
C MET A 415 -15.54 -11.80 3.95
N MET A 416 -16.10 -11.84 5.25
CA MET A 416 -16.62 -11.03 6.48
C MET A 416 -16.80 -11.92 7.87
N GLN A 417 -16.99 -11.69 9.26
CA GLN A 417 -17.13 -10.68 10.46
C GLN A 417 -17.29 -11.33 11.99
N ASP A 418 -16.80 -11.13 13.31
CA ASP A 418 -16.23 -10.15 14.44
C ASP A 418 -15.11 -10.58 15.63
N VAL A 419 -14.67 -9.74 16.69
CA VAL A 419 -13.30 -9.57 17.47
C VAL A 419 -13.17 -9.63 19.11
N PRO A 420 -12.09 -9.22 19.96
CA PRO A 420 -12.04 -8.49 21.33
C PRO A 420 -11.04 -7.30 21.69
N VAL A 421 -10.98 -6.93 23.01
CA VAL A 421 -10.41 -5.72 23.74
C VAL A 421 -8.91 -5.40 23.56
N LEU A 422 -8.56 -4.16 23.22
CA LEU A 422 -7.20 -3.78 22.74
C LEU A 422 -6.80 -2.31 23.04
N ARG A 423 -5.49 -1.99 23.08
CA ARG A 423 -4.94 -0.60 23.02
C ARG A 423 -4.52 -0.20 21.59
N LEU A 424 -4.10 -1.16 20.77
CA LEU A 424 -3.82 -1.06 19.33
C LEU A 424 -4.20 -2.36 18.61
N GLU A 425 -4.34 -2.34 17.29
CA GLU A 425 -4.65 -3.52 16.48
C GLU A 425 -3.57 -4.63 16.64
N PRO A 426 -3.95 -5.90 16.96
CA PRO A 426 -3.03 -6.92 17.47
C PRO A 426 -2.26 -7.63 16.37
N ALA A 427 -1.24 -6.95 15.86
CA ALA A 427 -0.30 -7.48 14.88
C ALA A 427 1.17 -7.40 15.37
N PRO A 428 1.52 -7.92 16.56
CA PRO A 428 2.86 -7.77 17.12
C PRO A 428 3.99 -8.32 16.23
N THR A 429 3.77 -9.37 15.42
CA THR A 429 4.80 -9.82 14.46
C THR A 429 5.07 -8.77 13.38
N VAL A 430 4.05 -8.04 12.90
CA VAL A 430 4.22 -6.94 11.93
C VAL A 430 5.09 -5.84 12.54
N TYR A 431 4.77 -5.41 13.77
CA TYR A 431 5.52 -4.36 14.46
C TYR A 431 6.98 -4.77 14.72
N LEU A 432 7.24 -6.02 15.13
CA LEU A 432 8.59 -6.54 15.37
C LEU A 432 9.39 -6.67 14.07
N ARG A 433 8.79 -7.17 12.99
CA ARG A 433 9.45 -7.28 11.68
C ARG A 433 9.76 -5.89 11.10
N THR A 434 8.90 -4.88 11.28
CA THR A 434 9.23 -3.48 10.93
C THR A 434 10.37 -2.92 11.81
N ALA A 435 10.40 -3.19 13.12
CA ALA A 435 11.50 -2.79 13.98
C ALA A 435 12.84 -3.40 13.50
N ARG A 436 12.84 -4.69 13.17
CA ARG A 436 13.98 -5.41 12.57
C ARG A 436 14.39 -4.79 11.22
N ALA A 437 13.44 -4.36 10.38
CA ALA A 437 13.72 -3.68 9.11
C ALA A 437 14.46 -2.35 9.28
N TYR A 438 14.03 -1.48 10.21
CA TYR A 438 14.74 -0.23 10.50
C TYR A 438 16.14 -0.48 11.10
N ARG A 439 16.31 -1.53 11.90
CA ARG A 439 17.63 -1.90 12.48
C ARG A 439 18.61 -2.43 11.45
N PHE A 440 18.12 -3.19 10.47
CA PHE A 440 18.90 -3.52 9.27
C PHE A 440 19.38 -2.25 8.58
N LEU A 441 18.48 -1.31 8.27
CA LEU A 441 18.83 -0.05 7.62
C LEU A 441 19.86 0.75 8.44
N TYR A 442 19.65 0.89 9.75
CA TYR A 442 20.60 1.56 10.66
C TYR A 442 21.99 0.96 10.56
N GLY A 443 22.10 -0.37 10.69
CA GLY A 443 23.39 -1.07 10.60
C GLY A 443 24.08 -0.80 9.26
N ARG A 444 23.39 -1.05 8.16
CA ARG A 444 23.92 -0.85 6.79
C ARG A 444 24.32 0.59 6.50
N LEU A 445 23.61 1.60 7.04
CA LEU A 445 23.96 3.01 6.90
C LEU A 445 25.12 3.44 7.81
N SER A 446 25.22 2.88 9.02
CA SER A 446 26.32 3.16 9.97
C SER A 446 27.68 2.60 9.51
N GLU A 447 27.66 1.58 8.64
CA GLU A 447 28.86 1.05 7.98
C GLU A 447 29.44 1.97 6.89
N LEU A 448 28.71 3.00 6.44
CA LEU A 448 29.17 3.90 5.38
C LEU A 448 30.38 4.74 5.85
N PRO A 449 31.41 4.95 5.00
CA PRO A 449 32.57 5.79 5.36
C PRO A 449 32.20 7.20 5.81
N ALA A 450 31.12 7.78 5.26
CA ALA A 450 30.60 9.08 5.66
C ALA A 450 30.02 9.11 7.09
N ALA A 451 29.39 8.01 7.56
CA ALA A 451 28.90 7.89 8.94
C ALA A 451 30.10 7.77 9.90
N GLN A 452 31.07 6.93 9.54
CA GLN A 452 32.31 6.74 10.31
C GLN A 452 33.17 8.02 10.38
N ALA A 453 32.96 8.97 9.47
CA ALA A 453 33.60 10.28 9.47
C ALA A 453 32.82 11.37 10.25
N GLY A 454 31.62 11.09 10.76
CA GLY A 454 30.77 12.07 11.47
C GLY A 454 30.09 13.07 10.53
N ASN A 455 29.45 12.59 9.46
CA ASN A 455 28.63 13.42 8.60
C ASN A 455 27.30 13.79 9.30
N GLU A 456 27.12 15.06 9.66
CA GLU A 456 25.97 15.54 10.46
C GLU A 456 24.59 15.16 9.88
N GLN A 457 24.46 15.13 8.54
CA GLN A 457 23.21 14.77 7.86
C GLN A 457 22.90 13.27 8.00
N LEU A 458 23.93 12.43 7.91
CA LEU A 458 23.83 10.98 8.08
C LEU A 458 23.68 10.59 9.56
N ASP A 459 24.29 11.33 10.49
CA ASP A 459 24.07 11.18 11.93
C ASP A 459 22.61 11.48 12.32
N TRP A 460 22.02 12.55 11.76
CA TRP A 460 20.59 12.84 11.91
C TRP A 460 19.71 11.74 11.29
N LEU A 461 20.09 11.23 10.11
CA LEU A 461 19.36 10.15 9.44
C LEU A 461 19.35 8.87 10.27
N LEU A 462 20.51 8.50 10.83
CA LEU A 462 20.68 7.35 11.74
C LEU A 462 19.85 7.53 13.01
N ALA A 463 19.76 8.75 13.57
CA ALA A 463 18.93 9.04 14.72
C ALA A 463 17.42 8.86 14.44
N GLU A 464 16.91 9.33 13.30
CA GLU A 464 15.50 9.14 12.89
C GLU A 464 15.19 7.65 12.64
N VAL A 465 16.07 6.92 11.96
CA VAL A 465 15.94 5.46 11.72
C VAL A 465 15.97 4.66 13.03
N SER A 466 16.84 5.02 13.97
CA SER A 466 16.91 4.40 15.31
C SER A 466 15.65 4.69 16.14
N ALA A 467 15.16 5.94 16.13
CA ALA A 467 13.91 6.31 16.80
C ALA A 467 12.68 5.57 16.22
N ALA A 468 12.67 5.31 14.91
CA ALA A 468 11.64 4.51 14.26
C ALA A 468 11.72 3.03 14.68
N ALA A 469 12.92 2.42 14.66
CA ALA A 469 13.13 1.06 15.17
C ALA A 469 12.65 0.91 16.62
N ARG A 470 13.00 1.85 17.49
CA ARG A 470 12.60 1.88 18.91
C ARG A 470 11.09 1.92 19.06
N ARG A 471 10.41 2.81 18.33
CA ARG A 471 8.94 2.95 18.36
C ARG A 471 8.21 1.71 17.89
N TYR A 472 8.71 1.03 16.85
CA TYR A 472 8.09 -0.21 16.37
C TYR A 472 8.28 -1.38 17.34
N LEU A 473 9.44 -1.48 18.00
CA LEU A 473 9.66 -2.45 19.07
C LEU A 473 8.77 -2.16 20.29
N ALA A 474 8.55 -0.89 20.61
CA ALA A 474 7.65 -0.45 21.66
C ALA A 474 6.18 -0.83 21.38
N LEU A 475 5.69 -0.60 20.15
CA LEU A 475 4.35 -1.02 19.71
C LEU A 475 4.18 -2.55 19.71
N HIS A 476 5.21 -3.29 19.30
CA HIS A 476 5.25 -4.75 19.43
C HIS A 476 5.06 -5.19 20.90
N LEU A 477 5.87 -4.66 21.83
CA LEU A 477 5.80 -5.04 23.24
C LEU A 477 4.42 -4.71 23.84
N LEU A 478 3.86 -3.54 23.51
CA LEU A 478 2.53 -3.15 23.97
C LEU A 478 1.44 -4.11 23.46
N SER A 479 1.52 -4.50 22.19
CA SER A 479 0.56 -5.40 21.55
C SER A 479 0.66 -6.84 22.08
N CYS A 480 1.88 -7.33 22.36
CA CYS A 480 2.10 -8.60 23.05
C CYS A 480 1.50 -8.62 24.46
N ALA A 481 1.63 -7.51 25.20
CA ALA A 481 1.05 -7.38 26.53
C ALA A 481 -0.50 -7.39 26.50
N ASP A 482 -1.13 -6.72 25.53
CA ASP A 482 -2.60 -6.70 25.36
C ASP A 482 -3.19 -8.10 25.20
N ILE A 483 -2.57 -8.93 24.36
CA ILE A 483 -3.10 -10.24 23.99
C ILE A 483 -2.61 -11.37 24.90
N GLY A 484 -1.74 -11.06 25.88
CA GLY A 484 -1.09 -12.06 26.73
C GLY A 484 -0.17 -13.01 25.95
N HIS A 485 0.68 -12.47 25.09
CA HIS A 485 1.71 -13.20 24.33
C HIS A 485 3.11 -12.87 24.85
N ALA A 486 4.01 -13.85 24.89
CA ALA A 486 5.42 -13.60 25.16
C ALA A 486 6.06 -12.98 23.91
N SER A 487 6.81 -11.90 24.06
CA SER A 487 7.26 -11.04 22.95
C SER A 487 8.12 -11.68 21.85
N GLY A 488 8.65 -12.89 22.03
CA GLY A 488 9.63 -13.48 21.11
C GLY A 488 11.01 -12.78 21.10
N CYS A 489 11.07 -11.48 21.42
CA CYS A 489 12.28 -10.65 21.44
C CYS A 489 13.45 -11.29 22.19
N ASP A 490 14.64 -11.19 21.59
CA ASP A 490 15.89 -11.62 22.24
C ASP A 490 16.58 -10.48 23.04
N ALA A 491 17.71 -10.80 23.68
CA ALA A 491 18.48 -9.87 24.49
C ALA A 491 19.14 -8.75 23.67
N ALA A 492 19.69 -9.07 22.49
CA ALA A 492 20.30 -8.11 21.58
C ALA A 492 19.26 -7.17 20.96
N GLU A 493 18.01 -7.63 20.85
CA GLU A 493 16.88 -6.78 20.49
C GLU A 493 16.60 -5.68 21.53
N LEU A 494 17.05 -5.82 22.77
CA LEU A 494 16.94 -4.78 23.81
C LEU A 494 18.26 -4.01 24.04
N GLU A 495 19.42 -4.59 23.71
CA GLU A 495 20.74 -3.96 23.94
C GLU A 495 21.04 -2.77 23.04
N VAL A 496 20.53 -2.72 21.80
CA VAL A 496 20.80 -1.62 20.85
C VAL A 496 20.03 -0.33 21.19
N ILE A 497 19.21 -0.33 22.24
CA ILE A 497 18.37 0.80 22.64
C ILE A 497 19.12 1.73 23.62
N GLU A 498 20.35 2.11 23.24
CA GLU A 498 21.15 3.05 24.00
C GLU A 498 20.43 4.41 24.14
N GLY A 499 20.57 5.05 25.30
CA GLY A 499 20.00 6.39 25.55
C GLY A 499 18.53 6.44 26.00
N LEU A 500 17.89 5.32 26.35
CA LEU A 500 16.63 5.36 27.11
C LEU A 500 16.86 5.96 28.51
N ALA A 501 16.02 6.94 28.88
CA ALA A 501 16.08 7.62 30.18
C ALA A 501 15.40 6.81 31.29
N THR A 502 15.95 5.63 31.61
CA THR A 502 15.41 4.66 32.58
C THR A 502 15.21 5.21 34.00
N ASP A 503 15.90 6.29 34.35
CA ASP A 503 15.84 6.97 35.65
C ASP A 503 14.45 7.57 35.99
N SER A 504 13.53 7.58 35.03
CA SER A 504 12.18 8.15 35.16
C SER A 504 11.11 7.16 35.65
N ILE A 505 11.36 5.85 35.57
CA ILE A 505 10.32 4.81 35.73
C ILE A 505 10.22 4.38 37.20
N SER A 506 9.01 4.38 37.74
CA SER A 506 8.71 3.89 39.08
C SER A 506 8.59 2.37 39.15
N ALA A 507 8.67 1.82 40.37
CA ALA A 507 8.41 0.40 40.60
C ALA A 507 6.97 0.00 40.24
N ASP A 508 6.02 0.92 40.40
CA ASP A 508 4.60 0.71 40.12
C ASP A 508 4.34 0.59 38.60
N GLU A 509 5.02 1.41 37.78
CA GLU A 509 4.98 1.33 36.32
C GLU A 509 5.67 0.05 35.80
N LEU A 510 6.73 -0.40 36.47
CA LEU A 510 7.37 -1.69 36.18
C LEU A 510 6.41 -2.87 36.46
N GLU A 511 5.63 -2.83 37.55
CA GLU A 511 4.63 -3.88 37.86
C GLU A 511 3.38 -3.82 36.95
N LEU A 512 3.03 -2.64 36.42
CA LEU A 512 1.98 -2.51 35.40
C LEU A 512 2.40 -3.07 34.02
N CYS A 513 3.69 -3.12 33.72
CA CYS A 513 4.19 -3.68 32.46
C CYS A 513 4.36 -5.21 32.56
N MET A 514 3.34 -5.97 32.16
CA MET A 514 3.34 -7.45 32.18
C MET A 514 4.59 -8.10 31.54
N LEU A 515 5.20 -7.47 30.53
CA LEU A 515 6.43 -7.98 29.88
C LEU A 515 7.73 -7.64 30.64
N ALA A 516 7.72 -6.62 31.50
CA ALA A 516 8.84 -6.37 32.42
C ALA A 516 8.93 -7.44 33.53
N GLY A 517 7.87 -8.22 33.74
CA GLY A 517 7.87 -9.40 34.62
C GLY A 517 8.58 -10.64 34.06
N ASP A 518 9.00 -10.64 32.79
CA ASP A 518 9.60 -11.82 32.15
C ASP A 518 11.00 -12.14 32.73
N PRO A 519 11.20 -13.32 33.35
CA PRO A 519 12.46 -13.70 33.98
C PRO A 519 13.58 -14.06 32.99
N ARG A 520 13.32 -14.04 31.67
CA ARG A 520 14.34 -14.18 30.62
C ARG A 520 15.22 -12.94 30.50
N PHE A 521 14.71 -11.76 30.86
CA PHE A 521 15.41 -10.48 30.72
C PHE A 521 16.12 -10.07 32.02
N SER A 522 17.24 -9.37 31.89
CA SER A 522 17.91 -8.74 33.04
C SER A 522 17.10 -7.55 33.57
N PRO A 523 17.27 -7.12 34.84
CA PRO A 523 16.54 -5.98 35.39
C PRO A 523 16.67 -4.67 34.58
N ALA A 524 17.80 -4.46 33.91
CA ALA A 524 17.99 -3.31 33.02
C ALA A 524 17.15 -3.42 31.73
N GLN A 525 17.03 -4.63 31.17
CA GLN A 525 16.18 -4.91 30.02
C GLN A 525 14.69 -4.86 30.38
N GLN A 526 14.30 -5.33 31.57
CA GLN A 526 12.94 -5.19 32.11
C GLN A 526 12.54 -3.71 32.27
N LEU A 527 13.46 -2.89 32.78
CA LEU A 527 13.29 -1.44 32.90
C LEU A 527 13.20 -0.75 31.53
N ALA A 528 14.00 -1.18 30.54
CA ALA A 528 13.89 -0.72 29.17
C ALA A 528 12.55 -1.11 28.51
N ILE A 529 12.05 -2.33 28.74
CA ILE A 529 10.73 -2.79 28.28
C ILE A 529 9.60 -1.90 28.84
N ALA A 530 9.68 -1.51 30.12
CA ALA A 530 8.72 -0.55 30.68
C ALA A 530 8.84 0.84 30.03
N ALA A 531 10.05 1.34 29.79
CA ALA A 531 10.28 2.62 29.10
C ALA A 531 9.64 2.66 27.70
N LEU A 532 9.76 1.55 26.97
CA LEU A 532 9.17 1.38 25.63
C LEU A 532 7.65 1.29 25.71
N ALA A 533 7.11 0.50 26.64
CA ALA A 533 5.66 0.40 26.83
C ALA A 533 5.02 1.74 27.23
N ASP A 534 5.75 2.59 27.95
CA ASP A 534 5.34 3.96 28.25
C ASP A 534 5.41 4.87 27.00
N GLU A 535 6.54 4.93 26.28
CA GLU A 535 6.67 5.69 25.03
C GLU A 535 5.60 5.32 24.00
N ALA A 536 5.25 4.03 23.89
CA ALA A 536 4.18 3.57 23.00
C ALA A 536 2.80 4.07 23.47
N GLN A 537 2.51 4.04 24.76
CA GLN A 537 1.22 4.51 25.29
C GLN A 537 1.09 6.03 25.14
N ASP A 538 2.14 6.79 25.44
CA ASP A 538 2.18 8.23 25.25
C ASP A 538 1.98 8.60 23.77
N TRP A 539 2.73 7.94 22.86
CA TRP A 539 2.59 8.17 21.41
C TRP A 539 1.20 7.83 20.87
N LEU A 540 0.60 6.71 21.31
CA LEU A 540 -0.78 6.36 20.95
C LEU A 540 -1.80 7.33 21.57
N ALA A 541 -1.56 7.84 22.78
CA ALA A 541 -2.41 8.84 23.42
C ALA A 541 -2.37 10.17 22.66
N PHE A 542 -1.19 10.67 22.25
CA PHE A 542 -1.07 11.87 21.41
C PHE A 542 -1.74 11.69 20.04
N ALA A 543 -1.61 10.51 19.43
CA ALA A 543 -2.27 10.18 18.16
C ALA A 543 -3.81 10.12 18.30
N ARG A 544 -4.34 9.65 19.43
CA ARG A 544 -5.77 9.72 19.80
C ARG A 544 -6.24 11.15 20.13
N ALA A 545 -5.35 11.99 20.70
CA ALA A 545 -5.67 13.30 21.25
C ALA A 545 -5.70 14.47 20.25
N ASN A 546 -5.34 14.26 18.98
CA ASN A 546 -5.31 15.30 17.93
C ASN A 546 -4.34 16.46 18.26
N ASP A 547 -3.20 16.15 18.88
CA ASP A 547 -2.16 17.13 19.26
C ASP A 547 -1.58 17.85 18.02
N GLN A 548 -1.33 19.16 18.15
CA GLN A 548 -0.71 19.98 17.10
C GLN A 548 0.75 19.57 16.77
N GLN A 549 1.51 18.99 17.70
CA GLN A 549 2.85 18.45 17.41
C GLN A 549 2.78 17.23 16.48
N HIS A 550 1.83 16.32 16.71
CA HIS A 550 1.69 15.07 15.96
C HIS A 550 0.73 15.18 14.76
N ALA A 551 -0.01 16.28 14.65
CA ALA A 551 -0.87 16.61 13.51
C ALA A 551 -0.16 16.55 12.14
N ALA A 552 1.17 16.70 12.07
CA ALA A 552 1.93 16.63 10.82
C ALA A 552 1.80 15.26 10.13
N PHE A 553 1.99 14.15 10.84
CA PHE A 553 1.84 12.81 10.24
C PHE A 553 0.37 12.38 10.18
N MET A 554 -0.46 12.72 11.18
CA MET A 554 -1.89 12.39 11.15
C MET A 554 -2.67 13.12 10.03
N SER A 555 -2.18 14.28 9.57
CA SER A 555 -2.67 15.00 8.37
C SER A 555 -1.81 14.74 7.13
N TYR A 556 -0.88 13.77 7.14
CA TYR A 556 -0.22 13.33 5.91
C TYR A 556 -1.29 12.66 5.06
N ASP A 557 -1.65 13.29 3.94
CA ASP A 557 -2.66 12.79 3.01
C ASP A 557 -2.18 11.46 2.38
N PRO A 558 -2.71 10.31 2.81
CA PRO A 558 -2.28 8.99 2.39
C PRO A 558 -2.80 8.65 0.98
N ARG A 559 -3.56 9.56 0.34
CA ARG A 559 -4.12 9.31 -0.98
C ARG A 559 -3.00 9.33 -2.00
N VAL A 560 -2.70 8.13 -2.46
CA VAL A 560 -1.61 7.76 -3.35
C VAL A 560 -2.13 6.86 -4.45
N CYS A 561 -1.54 6.99 -5.63
CA CYS A 561 -1.80 6.16 -6.79
C CYS A 561 -0.46 5.77 -7.43
N VAL A 562 -0.26 4.49 -7.73
CA VAL A 562 0.90 3.98 -8.48
C VAL A 562 0.44 3.17 -9.70
N PRO A 563 1.13 3.29 -10.85
CA PRO A 563 0.92 2.36 -11.95
C PRO A 563 1.45 0.99 -11.54
N ALA A 564 0.54 0.07 -11.24
CA ALA A 564 0.86 -1.33 -10.97
C ALA A 564 1.20 -2.09 -12.26
N ALA A 565 0.52 -1.77 -13.36
CA ALA A 565 0.61 -2.45 -14.66
C ALA A 565 0.55 -1.53 -15.88
N GLN A 566 0.76 -2.12 -17.06
CA GLN A 566 0.29 -1.56 -18.33
C GLN A 566 -0.27 -2.65 -19.27
N PHE A 567 -1.59 -2.81 -19.34
CA PHE A 567 -2.27 -3.75 -20.26
C PHE A 567 -2.93 -3.03 -21.44
N SER A 568 -2.71 -3.50 -22.67
CA SER A 568 -3.37 -3.00 -23.90
C SER A 568 -3.34 -1.47 -24.09
N GLY A 569 -2.28 -0.80 -23.59
CA GLY A 569 -2.12 0.65 -23.64
C GLY A 569 -2.80 1.44 -22.51
N GLN A 570 -3.44 0.77 -21.54
CA GLN A 570 -3.95 1.36 -20.30
C GLN A 570 -3.02 1.04 -19.13
N ALA A 571 -2.90 1.94 -18.17
CA ALA A 571 -2.28 1.66 -16.88
C ALA A 571 -3.33 1.04 -15.93
N LEU A 572 -3.01 -0.10 -15.30
CA LEU A 572 -3.70 -0.49 -14.07
C LEU A 572 -3.02 0.26 -12.94
N ASN A 573 -3.82 0.92 -12.11
CA ASN A 573 -3.36 1.66 -10.97
C ASN A 573 -3.81 0.95 -9.69
N TRP A 574 -2.94 0.97 -8.69
CA TRP A 574 -3.29 0.73 -7.30
C TRP A 574 -3.35 2.06 -6.59
N GLY A 575 -4.41 2.32 -5.84
CA GLY A 575 -4.50 3.53 -5.04
C GLY A 575 -5.13 3.31 -3.68
N VAL A 576 -4.61 4.04 -2.69
CA VAL A 576 -5.33 4.29 -1.43
C VAL A 576 -6.21 5.51 -1.69
N ILE A 577 -7.52 5.33 -1.70
CA ILE A 577 -8.47 6.38 -2.14
C ILE A 577 -8.90 7.30 -0.99
N GLY A 578 -8.65 6.88 0.25
CA GLY A 578 -8.90 7.64 1.47
C GLY A 578 -8.72 6.76 2.70
N VAL A 579 -9.16 7.28 3.84
CA VAL A 579 -9.34 6.51 5.09
C VAL A 579 -10.83 6.27 5.28
N ARG A 580 -11.25 5.08 5.73
CA ARG A 580 -12.61 4.87 6.27
C ARG A 580 -12.55 4.42 7.72
N LEU A 581 -13.70 4.43 8.38
CA LEU A 581 -13.86 3.79 9.68
C LEU A 581 -14.43 2.39 9.50
N LEU A 582 -13.84 1.41 10.17
CA LEU A 582 -14.40 0.09 10.42
C LEU A 582 -14.91 0.00 11.87
N LEU A 583 -15.86 -0.90 12.12
CA LEU A 583 -16.33 -1.25 13.45
C LEU A 583 -15.77 -2.63 13.82
N LEU A 584 -15.42 -2.81 15.09
CA LEU A 584 -14.63 -3.93 15.63
C LEU A 584 -15.32 -4.37 16.95
N GLU A 585 -16.30 -5.28 16.93
CA GLU A 585 -17.05 -5.78 18.13
C GLU A 585 -16.32 -6.92 18.83
N THR A 586 -16.36 -6.98 20.16
CA THR A 586 -15.13 -7.38 20.87
C THR A 586 -15.23 -8.31 22.13
N ASP A 587 -15.29 -9.66 22.00
CA ASP A 587 -15.35 -10.77 23.04
C ASP A 587 -14.28 -11.92 23.01
N PHE A 588 -13.96 -12.57 24.16
CA PHE A 588 -12.91 -13.61 24.29
C PHE A 588 -13.40 -15.05 24.00
N SER A 589 -12.74 -15.80 23.10
CA SER A 589 -13.08 -17.21 22.85
C SER A 589 -12.47 -18.20 23.87
N THR A 590 -11.40 -17.81 24.57
CA THR A 590 -10.98 -18.44 25.84
C THR A 590 -10.68 -17.36 26.87
N LEU A 591 -11.41 -17.37 27.98
CA LEU A 591 -11.28 -16.38 29.05
C LEU A 591 -9.95 -16.52 29.82
N PRO A 592 -9.36 -15.42 30.30
CA PRO A 592 -8.21 -15.45 31.20
C PRO A 592 -8.58 -16.07 32.56
N LYS A 593 -7.59 -16.63 33.26
CA LYS A 593 -7.80 -17.41 34.49
C LYS A 593 -7.25 -16.74 35.73
N VAL A 594 -7.98 -16.83 36.84
CA VAL A 594 -7.49 -16.37 38.15
C VAL A 594 -6.43 -17.34 38.69
N VAL A 595 -5.24 -16.82 38.99
CA VAL A 595 -4.13 -17.56 39.60
C VAL A 595 -4.04 -17.22 41.08
N GLY A 596 -4.61 -18.09 41.90
CA GLY A 596 -4.70 -17.91 43.35
C GLY A 596 -5.86 -17.01 43.78
N GLY A 597 -6.53 -17.40 44.87
CA GLY A 597 -7.67 -16.67 45.43
C GLY A 597 -8.95 -17.50 45.52
N ASP A 598 -10.06 -16.80 45.72
CA ASP A 598 -11.43 -17.33 45.85
C ASP A 598 -12.08 -17.46 44.46
N LEU A 599 -12.87 -18.52 44.22
CA LEU A 599 -13.62 -18.77 42.99
C LEU A 599 -14.53 -17.58 42.59
N ARG A 600 -14.95 -16.74 43.54
CA ARG A 600 -15.67 -15.49 43.26
C ARG A 600 -14.91 -14.57 42.30
N TYR A 601 -13.57 -14.58 42.31
CA TYR A 601 -12.77 -13.75 41.42
C TYR A 601 -12.83 -14.25 39.98
N GLN A 602 -12.90 -15.57 39.74
CA GLN A 602 -13.13 -16.08 38.40
C GLN A 602 -14.49 -15.59 37.88
N GLN A 603 -15.55 -15.64 38.69
CA GLN A 603 -16.86 -15.09 38.30
C GLN A 603 -16.83 -13.57 38.01
N MET A 604 -15.96 -12.81 38.69
CA MET A 604 -15.72 -11.39 38.37
C MET A 604 -14.97 -11.21 37.06
N VAL A 605 -13.98 -12.06 36.77
CA VAL A 605 -13.22 -12.11 35.51
C VAL A 605 -14.14 -12.49 34.36
N ASP A 606 -14.92 -13.58 34.48
CA ASP A 606 -15.92 -14.02 33.50
C ASP A 606 -16.93 -12.90 33.21
N SER A 607 -17.46 -12.24 34.24
CA SER A 607 -18.41 -11.12 34.08
C SER A 607 -17.80 -9.84 33.51
N ARG A 608 -16.46 -9.69 33.53
CA ARG A 608 -15.72 -8.52 33.04
C ARG A 608 -15.24 -8.70 31.60
N TYR A 609 -14.75 -9.90 31.26
CA TYR A 609 -14.12 -10.19 29.96
C TYR A 609 -14.99 -11.03 29.02
N GLY A 610 -15.99 -11.76 29.52
CA GLY A 610 -17.00 -12.44 28.69
C GLY A 610 -18.09 -11.47 28.22
N ARG A 611 -17.66 -10.42 27.51
CA ARG A 611 -18.52 -9.36 26.97
C ARG A 611 -17.88 -8.75 25.73
N SER A 612 -18.66 -8.74 24.64
CA SER A 612 -18.38 -7.93 23.47
C SER A 612 -18.28 -6.43 23.82
N GLN A 613 -17.13 -5.80 23.54
CA GLN A 613 -16.98 -4.34 23.44
C GLN A 613 -17.25 -3.87 22.00
N ARG A 614 -16.96 -2.61 21.62
CA ARG A 614 -16.89 -2.18 20.21
C ARG A 614 -15.87 -1.03 20.04
N PHE A 615 -14.98 -1.11 19.04
CA PHE A 615 -14.04 -0.05 18.66
C PHE A 615 -14.29 0.44 17.23
N LEU A 616 -13.93 1.70 16.95
CA LEU A 616 -13.77 2.24 15.61
C LEU A 616 -12.29 2.16 15.20
N LEU A 617 -12.04 1.47 14.09
CA LEU A 617 -10.72 1.23 13.52
C LEU A 617 -10.55 2.09 12.26
N PRO A 618 -9.66 3.10 12.22
CA PRO A 618 -9.45 3.92 11.03
C PRO A 618 -8.49 3.20 10.08
N VAL A 619 -8.92 2.87 8.86
CA VAL A 619 -8.17 2.04 7.91
C VAL A 619 -8.07 2.71 6.55
N TYR A 620 -7.03 2.42 5.79
CA TYR A 620 -6.96 2.81 4.38
C TYR A 620 -8.05 2.07 3.60
N GLU A 621 -8.63 2.74 2.60
CA GLU A 621 -9.42 2.06 1.58
C GLU A 621 -8.61 1.94 0.29
N TYR A 622 -8.39 0.71 -0.15
CA TYR A 622 -7.68 0.36 -1.38
C TYR A 622 -8.62 0.25 -2.58
N ALA A 623 -8.16 0.64 -3.77
CA ALA A 623 -8.84 0.39 -5.03
C ALA A 623 -7.84 0.08 -6.17
N ALA A 624 -8.19 -0.89 -7.00
CA ALA A 624 -7.53 -1.16 -8.27
C ALA A 624 -8.39 -0.64 -9.44
N PHE A 625 -7.84 0.19 -10.32
CA PHE A 625 -8.59 0.85 -11.39
C PHE A 625 -7.73 1.19 -12.63
N ASN A 626 -8.35 1.19 -13.82
CA ASN A 626 -7.65 1.41 -15.08
C ASN A 626 -7.75 2.86 -15.58
N THR A 627 -6.66 3.38 -16.16
CA THR A 627 -6.60 4.70 -16.80
C THR A 627 -5.86 4.64 -18.14
N ALA A 628 -6.16 5.57 -19.06
CA ALA A 628 -5.48 5.63 -20.36
C ALA A 628 -4.00 6.08 -20.27
N GLU A 629 -3.66 6.90 -19.29
CA GLU A 629 -2.28 7.30 -18.94
C GLU A 629 -2.10 7.22 -17.41
N PRO A 630 -0.86 7.10 -16.90
CA PRO A 630 -0.56 7.30 -15.49
C PRO A 630 -1.00 8.69 -15.03
N ILE A 631 -1.72 8.76 -13.91
CA ILE A 631 -2.25 10.01 -13.35
C ILE A 631 -1.29 10.59 -12.31
N SER A 632 -1.22 11.91 -12.20
CA SER A 632 -0.44 12.56 -11.13
C SER A 632 -1.13 12.42 -9.78
N ARG A 633 -0.37 12.50 -8.68
CA ARG A 633 -0.93 12.50 -7.31
C ARG A 633 -1.92 13.64 -7.08
N GLU A 634 -1.80 14.76 -7.80
CA GLU A 634 -2.78 15.85 -7.79
C GLU A 634 -4.08 15.47 -8.53
N GLN A 635 -4.01 14.88 -9.72
CA GLN A 635 -5.19 14.43 -10.47
C GLN A 635 -5.94 13.33 -9.70
N PHE A 636 -5.21 12.39 -9.09
CA PHE A 636 -5.79 11.36 -8.24
C PHE A 636 -6.49 11.95 -7.00
N ARG A 637 -5.85 12.89 -6.30
CA ARG A 637 -6.48 13.63 -5.19
C ARG A 637 -7.77 14.32 -5.62
N GLN A 638 -7.78 14.99 -6.77
CA GLN A 638 -8.99 15.61 -7.32
C GLN A 638 -10.12 14.60 -7.58
N TRP A 639 -9.83 13.32 -7.88
CA TRP A 639 -10.85 12.27 -8.01
C TRP A 639 -11.35 11.80 -6.63
N CYS A 640 -10.46 11.66 -5.66
CA CYS A 640 -10.84 11.37 -4.27
C CYS A 640 -11.68 12.50 -3.64
N ASP A 641 -11.32 13.77 -3.88
CA ASP A 641 -12.07 14.94 -3.38
C ASP A 641 -13.49 15.05 -3.97
N GLN A 642 -13.76 14.38 -5.11
CA GLN A 642 -15.09 14.26 -5.71
C GLN A 642 -15.92 13.10 -5.12
N SER A 643 -15.35 12.28 -4.24
CA SER A 643 -15.88 10.96 -3.87
C SER A 643 -15.99 10.77 -2.36
N ARG A 644 -17.15 10.31 -1.87
CA ARG A 644 -17.40 10.04 -0.45
C ARG A 644 -17.48 8.56 -0.10
N SER A 645 -17.56 7.69 -1.10
CA SER A 645 -17.46 6.24 -0.94
C SER A 645 -16.59 5.63 -2.05
N LYS A 646 -16.23 4.35 -1.90
CA LYS A 646 -15.47 3.62 -2.91
C LYS A 646 -16.25 3.45 -4.22
N GLU A 647 -17.56 3.30 -4.14
CA GLU A 647 -18.45 3.21 -5.29
C GLU A 647 -18.49 4.54 -6.05
N GLU A 648 -18.57 5.67 -5.35
CA GLU A 648 -18.45 7.00 -5.96
C GLU A 648 -17.08 7.18 -6.61
N PHE A 649 -15.98 6.80 -5.93
CA PHE A 649 -14.64 6.86 -6.51
C PHE A 649 -14.51 6.01 -7.78
N MET A 650 -15.01 4.77 -7.78
CA MET A 650 -14.93 3.90 -8.95
C MET A 650 -15.75 4.44 -10.13
N LEU A 651 -16.86 5.13 -9.89
CA LEU A 651 -17.62 5.85 -10.93
C LEU A 651 -16.84 7.04 -11.48
N VAL A 652 -16.17 7.82 -10.63
CA VAL A 652 -15.28 8.93 -11.04
C VAL A 652 -14.10 8.41 -11.86
N ALA A 653 -13.39 7.39 -11.36
CA ALA A 653 -12.27 6.76 -12.06
C ALA A 653 -12.70 6.15 -13.41
N GLN A 654 -13.87 5.51 -13.49
CA GLN A 654 -14.40 5.00 -14.76
C GLN A 654 -14.74 6.12 -15.75
N ALA A 655 -15.26 7.26 -15.28
CA ALA A 655 -15.59 8.41 -16.13
C ALA A 655 -14.33 9.09 -16.72
N TYR A 656 -13.27 9.24 -15.92
CA TYR A 656 -12.01 9.83 -16.38
C TYR A 656 -11.07 8.85 -17.11
N GLY A 657 -11.10 7.55 -16.77
CA GLY A 657 -10.19 6.53 -17.31
C GLY A 657 -10.38 6.24 -18.81
N GLY A 658 -11.40 6.79 -19.45
CA GLY A 658 -11.69 6.61 -20.88
C GLY A 658 -12.30 5.25 -21.25
N VAL A 659 -12.31 4.29 -20.32
CA VAL A 659 -12.89 2.94 -20.49
C VAL A 659 -14.42 2.97 -20.37
N VAL A 660 -15.06 3.79 -21.20
CA VAL A 660 -16.49 3.70 -21.46
C VAL A 660 -16.74 2.51 -22.41
N GLY A 661 -16.45 1.30 -21.90
CA GLY A 661 -16.58 0.04 -22.61
C GLY A 661 -18.01 -0.14 -23.11
N LYS A 662 -18.20 0.12 -24.40
CA LYS A 662 -19.53 0.27 -25.04
C LYS A 662 -20.43 1.29 -24.33
N SER A 663 -20.04 2.56 -24.49
CA SER A 663 -20.83 3.79 -24.31
C SER A 663 -21.87 3.85 -23.18
N TRP A 664 -21.79 4.91 -22.37
CA TRP A 664 -22.87 5.37 -21.50
C TRP A 664 -24.23 5.49 -22.26
N LEU A 665 -24.19 5.75 -23.57
CA LEU A 665 -25.33 5.72 -24.50
C LEU A 665 -25.90 4.32 -24.82
N GLU A 666 -25.18 3.21 -24.63
CA GLU A 666 -25.72 1.85 -24.73
C GLU A 666 -26.40 1.43 -23.42
N GLN A 667 -25.86 1.78 -22.24
CA GLN A 667 -26.58 1.55 -20.97
C GLN A 667 -27.83 2.44 -20.85
N TRP A 668 -27.72 3.74 -21.09
CA TRP A 668 -28.89 4.62 -21.15
C TRP A 668 -29.76 4.31 -22.37
N GLY A 669 -29.19 3.86 -23.49
CA GLY A 669 -29.93 3.33 -24.62
C GLY A 669 -30.78 2.11 -24.24
N MET A 670 -30.25 1.18 -23.45
CA MET A 670 -30.99 0.04 -22.93
C MET A 670 -32.10 0.49 -21.96
N TRP A 671 -31.84 1.42 -21.04
CA TRP A 671 -32.88 1.96 -20.16
C TRP A 671 -33.95 2.75 -20.94
N ILE A 672 -33.58 3.52 -21.95
CA ILE A 672 -34.51 4.22 -22.86
C ILE A 672 -35.31 3.22 -23.69
N ILE A 673 -34.70 2.14 -24.19
CA ILE A 673 -35.40 1.05 -24.90
C ILE A 673 -36.35 0.32 -23.94
N ILE A 674 -35.96 0.07 -22.68
CA ILE A 674 -36.83 -0.51 -21.65
C ILE A 674 -38.01 0.42 -21.37
N LEU A 675 -37.78 1.73 -21.18
CA LEU A 675 -38.85 2.72 -20.95
C LEU A 675 -39.77 2.87 -22.17
N ILE A 676 -39.22 2.86 -23.39
CA ILE A 676 -39.99 2.87 -24.64
C ILE A 676 -40.80 1.57 -24.79
N CYS A 677 -40.23 0.40 -24.49
CA CYS A 677 -40.94 -0.88 -24.52
C CYS A 677 -42.03 -0.95 -23.45
N VAL A 678 -41.75 -0.52 -22.22
CA VAL A 678 -42.75 -0.42 -21.14
C VAL A 678 -43.86 0.58 -21.51
N GLY A 679 -43.54 1.67 -22.21
CA GLY A 679 -44.53 2.60 -22.76
C GLY A 679 -45.38 2.00 -23.89
N LEU A 680 -44.76 1.41 -24.91
CA LEU A 680 -45.41 0.85 -26.11
C LEU A 680 -46.18 -0.45 -25.83
N PHE A 681 -45.76 -1.23 -24.83
CA PHE A 681 -46.41 -2.47 -24.43
C PHE A 681 -47.17 -2.36 -23.10
N ARG A 682 -47.31 -1.15 -22.53
CA ARG A 682 -48.05 -0.86 -21.28
C ARG A 682 -49.38 -1.60 -21.20
N ASP A 683 -50.19 -1.45 -22.24
CA ASP A 683 -51.57 -1.96 -22.29
C ASP A 683 -51.64 -3.48 -22.58
N LYS A 684 -50.51 -4.09 -22.97
CA LYS A 684 -50.35 -5.55 -23.16
C LYS A 684 -49.72 -6.25 -21.95
N LEU A 685 -48.83 -5.57 -21.23
CA LEU A 685 -48.15 -6.08 -20.04
C LEU A 685 -49.00 -5.91 -18.78
N PHE A 686 -49.82 -4.86 -18.70
CA PHE A 686 -50.66 -4.54 -17.54
C PHE A 686 -52.16 -4.35 -17.88
N PRO A 687 -52.83 -5.32 -18.56
CA PRO A 687 -54.18 -5.18 -19.13
C PRO A 687 -55.34 -5.14 -18.09
N GLY A 688 -55.07 -4.67 -16.87
CA GLY A 688 -56.06 -4.48 -15.80
C GLY A 688 -55.71 -3.39 -14.78
N ILE A 689 -54.53 -2.76 -14.85
CA ILE A 689 -54.11 -1.73 -13.89
C ILE A 689 -54.59 -0.33 -14.32
N PHE A 690 -54.65 -0.08 -15.62
CA PHE A 690 -55.14 1.19 -16.19
C PHE A 690 -56.48 0.96 -16.90
N GLY A 691 -57.57 1.00 -16.12
CA GLY A 691 -58.93 0.97 -16.67
C GLY A 691 -59.20 2.17 -17.60
N PRO A 692 -60.20 2.07 -18.48
CA PRO A 692 -60.53 3.15 -19.42
C PRO A 692 -60.82 4.45 -18.68
N LYS A 693 -60.38 5.58 -19.26
CA LYS A 693 -60.82 6.91 -18.81
C LYS A 693 -62.35 6.92 -18.82
N LYS A 694 -62.97 7.33 -17.71
CA LYS A 694 -64.39 7.70 -17.71
C LYS A 694 -64.57 8.88 -18.67
N ASP A 695 -65.61 8.82 -19.48
CA ASP A 695 -66.03 9.94 -20.32
C ASP A 695 -66.39 11.15 -19.45
N GLU A 696 -66.03 12.35 -19.92
CA GLU A 696 -66.31 13.61 -19.22
C GLU A 696 -67.80 13.96 -19.37
N PRO A 697 -68.52 14.32 -18.29
CA PRO A 697 -69.87 14.85 -18.40
C PRO A 697 -69.84 16.26 -19.01
N ALA A 698 -70.80 16.55 -19.89
CA ALA A 698 -70.93 17.85 -20.55
C ALA A 698 -71.39 18.97 -19.59
N ASP A 699 -71.34 20.22 -20.07
CA ASP A 699 -71.66 21.46 -19.35
C ASP A 699 -72.93 21.40 -18.48
N GLY A 700 -72.84 21.98 -17.26
CA GLY A 700 -73.92 22.01 -16.28
C GLY A 700 -73.73 23.06 -15.18
N ASP A 701 -73.92 24.32 -15.55
CA ASP A 701 -74.14 25.53 -14.73
C ASP A 701 -73.20 25.91 -13.56
N LYS A 702 -72.87 27.21 -13.52
CA LYS A 702 -72.29 27.90 -12.36
C LYS A 702 -73.39 28.20 -11.34
N PRO A 703 -73.02 28.37 -10.06
CA PRO A 703 -73.18 29.72 -9.51
C PRO A 703 -71.90 30.28 -8.85
N SER A 704 -71.90 31.59 -8.63
CA SER A 704 -70.85 32.36 -7.97
C SER A 704 -70.82 32.16 -6.45
N GLY A 705 -69.62 32.18 -5.86
CA GLY A 705 -69.38 32.33 -4.43
C GLY A 705 -67.98 32.89 -4.18
N ASP A 706 -67.88 33.90 -3.32
CA ASP A 706 -66.65 34.68 -3.12
C ASP A 706 -65.65 34.03 -2.15
N ALA A 707 -64.40 34.49 -2.22
CA ALA A 707 -63.34 34.23 -1.25
C ALA A 707 -63.27 35.40 -0.22
N PRO A 708 -62.34 35.44 0.77
CA PRO A 708 -61.44 34.40 1.29
C PRO A 708 -61.52 34.25 2.84
N ALA A 709 -60.73 33.35 3.44
CA ALA A 709 -59.80 33.65 4.56
C ALA A 709 -59.27 32.39 5.29
N ALA A 710 -57.98 32.48 5.69
CA ALA A 710 -57.29 31.83 6.83
C ALA A 710 -57.48 30.32 7.13
N GLY A 711 -56.34 29.63 7.27
CA GLY A 711 -56.20 28.22 7.67
C GLY A 711 -54.73 27.81 7.58
#